data_AF-A0AAJ0ESI2-F1
#
_entry.id   AF-A0AAJ0ESI2-F1
#
_cell.length_a   1.000
_cell.length_b   1.000
_cell.length_c   1.000
_cell.angle_alpha   90.00
_cell.angle_beta   90.00
_cell.angle_gamma   90.00
#
_symmetry.space_group_name_H-M   'P 1'
#
loop_
_entity.id
_entity.type
_entity.pdbx_description
1 polymer ?
#
loop_
_entity_poly.entity_id
_entity_poly.type
_entity_poly.pdbx_seq_one_letter_code
_entity_poly.pdbx_strand_id
1 'polypeptide(L)'
;MHPLSVLSLGIFVAGYITARWDLVTRLYELAIFAWDYGVITRAAKGFALLTFVYLIIFIPVERLATKEANLVRQNHSIPPAETSPSPALPSADMPENDGLMRIFWPTDIQRSDLPGVVVGWRNSSLDVFVVAILDDVDAGHVEFALKIGTLFRNSPHPVNSIYERCGHNAMHVLGLTNPSEAVVLDPSLFIATTPAGAKSPRIACAKALSIQIILYDRPRPSRMQYISLNPISLALGNKEAPGLPPTEHMAEEERQELKVKEERRKLVEKLKQHTIIKRSPSPKERALPKIVNQINWSWELEQLLQKNISRVGTRPKRSLSVSERVVEHATSMRNFVWDLLIFYLLPLIQWGFVYMLMGHRAVAELLLQILEFRLKDDYLALKDISATAQQVEIRLQQFCYWPMQYTTLRQRKNDWESVTTSHPDYIRFYNSLWLVANDVIIGIALGSYIIDNAEWAANAISELLRVYTVEALQRSISWLMGWPAGLKLNSELALFLGDLFLWVIDYWSNCIVTLQPVLPHIIWFIGFSSFAGASMPIAMFSDLLSSLTVHIYSFYLASARIYHWQLTILISLFHLFRGKKHNVLRNRIDSCDYDLDQLLVGTILFTLLFFLLPTVVVFYLNFAVARMVIISLKAVFDTLLSCLNHFPLFALMLRVKDPRRLPGGIRFELRDTLDYRLNNTSNEPPTSVIYLKSIPLTFRAMFHQYFQMGNRIRKHYLSPTVVLCLVTGKFVPPLNRKNLYSLQYSMLPARRASFRQMWDAITTVQPSRKPVPFVMNGKRYPTGIGGGGRTRYHH
;
A
#
# COMPACT_ATOMS: atom_id res chain seq x y z
N MET A 1 -55.47 11.52 -19.78
CA MET A 1 -54.55 12.11 -20.77
C MET A 1 -55.28 12.14 -22.11
N HIS A 2 -55.40 13.33 -22.72
CA HIS A 2 -56.30 13.55 -23.87
C HIS A 2 -55.82 12.81 -25.14
N PRO A 3 -56.70 12.12 -25.88
CA PRO A 3 -56.34 11.39 -27.11
C PRO A 3 -55.75 12.30 -28.21
N LEU A 4 -56.12 13.59 -28.22
CA LEU A 4 -55.57 14.60 -29.13
C LEU A 4 -54.07 14.89 -28.90
N SER A 5 -53.56 14.71 -27.68
CA SER A 5 -52.14 14.94 -27.37
C SER A 5 -51.25 13.78 -27.83
N VAL A 6 -51.78 12.57 -27.92
CA VAL A 6 -51.04 11.40 -28.43
C VAL A 6 -50.99 11.45 -29.95
N LEU A 7 -52.08 11.90 -30.59
CA LEU A 7 -52.13 12.09 -32.04
C LEU A 7 -51.18 13.21 -32.49
N SER A 8 -51.14 14.35 -31.78
CA SER A 8 -50.23 15.46 -32.12
C SER A 8 -48.76 15.09 -31.90
N LEU A 9 -48.45 14.35 -30.83
CA LEU A 9 -47.11 13.79 -30.61
C LEU A 9 -46.74 12.80 -31.72
N GLY A 10 -47.68 11.93 -32.11
CA GLY A 10 -47.48 10.96 -33.19
C GLY A 10 -47.20 11.64 -34.54
N ILE A 11 -47.95 12.69 -34.89
CA ILE A 11 -47.76 13.47 -36.12
C ILE A 11 -46.44 14.26 -36.07
N PHE A 12 -46.09 14.83 -34.91
CA PHE A 12 -44.81 15.54 -34.73
C PHE A 12 -43.61 14.60 -34.84
N VAL A 13 -43.67 13.42 -34.22
CA VAL A 13 -42.63 12.40 -34.28
C VAL A 13 -42.51 11.82 -35.70
N ALA A 14 -43.64 11.53 -36.37
CA ALA A 14 -43.63 11.08 -37.75
C ALA A 14 -43.04 12.15 -38.70
N GLY A 15 -43.46 13.40 -38.56
CA GLY A 15 -42.92 14.54 -39.33
C GLY A 15 -41.43 14.76 -39.09
N TYR A 16 -40.98 14.64 -37.85
CA TYR A 16 -39.56 14.76 -37.47
C TYR A 16 -38.72 13.60 -38.03
N ILE A 17 -39.24 12.37 -38.00
CA ILE A 17 -38.59 11.18 -38.57
C ILE A 17 -38.51 11.29 -40.10
N THR A 18 -39.56 11.78 -40.77
CA THR A 18 -39.53 11.99 -42.23
C THR A 18 -38.58 13.10 -42.66
N ALA A 19 -38.48 14.20 -41.90
CA ALA A 19 -37.57 15.31 -42.20
C ALA A 19 -36.09 14.97 -41.95
N ARG A 20 -35.82 13.96 -41.09
CA ARG A 20 -34.48 13.47 -40.75
C ARG A 20 -34.27 12.02 -41.22
N TRP A 21 -35.01 11.58 -42.23
CA TRP A 21 -34.93 10.19 -42.72
C TRP A 21 -33.51 9.82 -43.17
N ASP A 22 -32.74 10.79 -43.69
CA ASP A 22 -31.31 10.63 -44.02
C ASP A 22 -30.43 10.32 -42.79
N LEU A 23 -30.79 10.82 -41.60
CA LEU A 23 -30.10 10.48 -40.36
C LEU A 23 -30.43 9.05 -39.94
N VAL A 24 -31.69 8.62 -40.11
CA VAL A 24 -32.13 7.26 -39.76
C VAL A 24 -31.51 6.23 -40.70
N THR A 25 -31.42 6.53 -42.00
CA THR A 25 -30.74 5.67 -42.99
C THR A 25 -29.24 5.60 -42.72
N ARG A 26 -28.57 6.71 -42.40
CA ARG A 26 -27.15 6.68 -42.00
C ARG A 26 -26.91 5.93 -40.69
N LEU A 27 -27.83 6.01 -39.74
CA LEU A 27 -27.73 5.27 -38.47
C LEU A 27 -27.96 3.76 -38.70
N TYR A 28 -28.84 3.41 -39.64
CA TYR A 28 -29.07 2.05 -40.10
C TYR A 28 -27.86 1.49 -40.86
N GLU A 29 -27.26 2.27 -41.76
CA GLU A 29 -26.01 1.91 -42.44
C GLU A 29 -24.83 1.79 -41.47
N LEU A 30 -24.72 2.69 -40.48
CA LEU A 30 -23.71 2.61 -39.42
C LEU A 30 -23.92 1.36 -38.54
N ALA A 31 -25.17 0.98 -38.27
CA ALA A 31 -25.49 -0.21 -37.49
C ALA A 31 -25.15 -1.50 -38.25
N ILE A 32 -25.43 -1.55 -39.55
CA ILE A 32 -25.04 -2.65 -40.44
C ILE A 32 -23.51 -2.71 -40.55
N PHE A 33 -22.85 -1.57 -40.78
CA PHE A 33 -21.39 -1.48 -40.81
C PHE A 33 -20.76 -1.95 -39.48
N ALA A 34 -21.31 -1.53 -38.34
CA ALA A 34 -20.84 -1.95 -37.02
C ALA A 34 -21.07 -3.45 -36.75
N TRP A 35 -22.08 -4.05 -37.39
CA TRP A 35 -22.36 -5.49 -37.35
C TRP A 35 -21.39 -6.28 -38.23
N ASP A 36 -21.25 -5.90 -39.51
CA ASP A 36 -20.44 -6.59 -40.51
C ASP A 36 -18.94 -6.54 -40.19
N TYR A 37 -18.46 -5.41 -39.65
CA TYR A 37 -17.07 -5.27 -39.20
C TYR A 37 -16.85 -5.77 -37.76
N GLY A 38 -17.84 -6.42 -37.13
CA GLY A 38 -17.71 -7.04 -35.81
C GLY A 38 -17.37 -6.03 -34.69
N VAL A 39 -17.75 -4.77 -34.84
CA VAL A 39 -17.54 -3.72 -33.83
C VAL A 39 -18.48 -3.97 -32.65
N ILE A 40 -19.73 -4.35 -32.92
CA ILE A 40 -20.72 -4.68 -31.88
C ILE A 40 -20.28 -5.91 -31.08
N THR A 41 -19.74 -6.94 -31.74
CA THR A 41 -19.26 -8.15 -31.06
C THR A 41 -18.00 -7.88 -30.23
N ARG A 42 -17.08 -7.02 -30.71
CA ARG A 42 -15.90 -6.59 -29.95
C ARG A 42 -16.27 -5.66 -28.79
N ALA A 43 -17.18 -4.72 -28.98
CA ALA A 43 -17.71 -3.86 -27.93
C ALA A 43 -18.49 -4.66 -26.88
N ALA A 44 -19.28 -5.66 -27.29
CA ALA A 44 -19.99 -6.55 -26.39
C ALA A 44 -19.02 -7.45 -25.59
N LYS A 45 -17.93 -7.95 -26.21
CA LYS A 45 -16.85 -8.66 -25.50
C LYS A 45 -16.14 -7.74 -24.51
N GLY A 46 -15.83 -6.51 -24.91
CA GLY A 46 -15.24 -5.49 -24.05
C GLY A 46 -16.15 -5.14 -22.88
N PHE A 47 -17.44 -4.91 -23.13
CA PHE A 47 -18.44 -4.63 -22.10
C PHE A 47 -18.66 -5.83 -21.19
N ALA A 48 -18.70 -7.06 -21.72
CA ALA A 48 -18.78 -8.29 -20.94
C ALA A 48 -17.55 -8.48 -20.05
N LEU A 49 -16.34 -8.22 -20.56
CA LEU A 49 -15.11 -8.24 -19.78
C LEU A 49 -15.14 -7.17 -18.68
N LEU A 50 -15.55 -5.94 -19.01
CA LEU A 50 -15.61 -4.83 -18.06
C LEU A 50 -16.67 -5.06 -16.99
N THR A 51 -17.82 -5.62 -17.38
CA THR A 51 -18.90 -6.03 -16.47
C THR A 51 -18.45 -7.20 -15.61
N PHE A 52 -17.73 -8.18 -16.15
CA PHE A 52 -17.19 -9.29 -15.38
C PHE A 52 -16.15 -8.82 -14.36
N VAL A 53 -15.24 -7.92 -14.75
CA VAL A 53 -14.30 -7.25 -13.84
C VAL A 53 -15.04 -6.44 -12.78
N TYR A 54 -16.11 -5.73 -13.17
CA TYR A 54 -16.95 -4.97 -12.24
C TYR A 54 -17.64 -5.87 -11.21
N LEU A 55 -18.26 -6.96 -11.67
CA LEU A 55 -18.96 -7.93 -10.82
C LEU A 55 -18.00 -8.68 -9.88
N ILE A 56 -16.78 -9.00 -10.33
CA ILE A 56 -15.80 -9.74 -9.51
C ILE A 56 -15.07 -8.85 -8.52
N ILE A 57 -14.77 -7.60 -8.89
CA ILE A 57 -13.97 -6.71 -8.04
C ILE A 57 -14.87 -5.80 -7.21
N PHE A 58 -15.81 -5.09 -7.84
CA PHE A 58 -16.53 -4.00 -7.18
C PHE A 58 -17.68 -4.48 -6.30
N ILE A 59 -18.45 -5.51 -6.70
CA ILE A 59 -19.54 -6.04 -5.84
C ILE A 59 -19.02 -6.64 -4.53
N PRO A 60 -17.96 -7.49 -4.51
CA PRO A 60 -17.41 -7.97 -3.26
C PRO A 60 -16.83 -6.86 -2.40
N VAL A 61 -16.20 -5.84 -3.01
CA VAL A 61 -15.68 -4.66 -2.31
C VAL A 61 -16.83 -3.85 -1.68
N GLU A 62 -17.92 -3.61 -2.41
CA GLU A 62 -19.10 -2.90 -1.91
C GLU A 62 -19.78 -3.65 -0.75
N ARG A 63 -20.02 -4.95 -0.91
CA ARG A 63 -20.60 -5.80 0.15
C ARG A 63 -19.72 -5.85 1.40
N LEU A 64 -18.41 -5.82 1.24
CA LEU A 64 -17.50 -5.82 2.38
C LEU A 64 -17.39 -4.42 3.01
N ALA A 65 -17.42 -3.34 2.22
CA ALA A 65 -17.44 -1.97 2.70
C ALA A 65 -18.72 -1.63 3.48
N THR A 66 -19.89 -2.09 3.01
CA THR A 66 -21.18 -1.95 3.72
C THR A 66 -21.18 -2.72 5.04
N LYS A 67 -20.60 -3.94 5.06
CA LYS A 67 -20.40 -4.69 6.31
C LYS A 67 -19.49 -3.95 7.30
N GLU A 68 -18.40 -3.33 6.82
CA GLU A 68 -17.53 -2.50 7.65
C GLU A 68 -18.25 -1.24 8.17
N ALA A 69 -19.03 -0.55 7.34
CA ALA A 69 -19.80 0.62 7.74
C ALA A 69 -20.81 0.28 8.86
N ASN A 70 -21.44 -0.89 8.78
CA ASN A 70 -22.36 -1.37 9.82
C ASN A 70 -21.64 -1.70 11.14
N LEU A 71 -20.42 -2.25 11.09
CA LEU A 71 -19.60 -2.50 12.28
C LEU A 71 -19.16 -1.19 12.97
N VAL A 72 -18.81 -0.17 12.19
CA VAL A 72 -18.47 1.15 12.74
C VAL A 72 -19.70 1.81 13.37
N ARG A 73 -20.87 1.71 12.72
CA ARG A 73 -22.14 2.25 13.26
C ARG A 73 -22.52 1.59 14.58
N GLN A 74 -22.32 0.28 14.74
CA GLN A 74 -22.53 -0.44 16.00
C GLN A 74 -21.57 -0.01 17.12
N ASN A 75 -20.34 0.39 16.80
CA ASN A 75 -19.39 0.91 17.79
C ASN A 75 -19.73 2.34 18.24
N HIS A 76 -20.47 3.12 17.44
CA HIS A 76 -20.94 4.47 17.80
C HIS A 76 -22.32 4.51 18.45
N SER A 77 -23.11 3.43 18.41
CA SER A 77 -24.39 3.34 19.12
C SER A 77 -24.28 3.00 20.62
N ILE A 78 -23.06 2.96 21.18
CA ILE A 78 -22.88 2.94 22.63
C ILE A 78 -23.10 4.38 23.11
N PRO A 79 -24.15 4.69 23.89
CA PRO A 79 -24.35 6.04 24.40
C PRO A 79 -23.12 6.48 25.21
N PRO A 80 -22.68 7.75 25.10
CA PRO A 80 -21.62 8.25 25.97
C PRO A 80 -22.08 8.08 27.41
N ALA A 81 -21.29 7.35 28.20
CA ALA A 81 -21.54 7.25 29.64
C ALA A 81 -21.55 8.67 30.22
N GLU A 82 -22.67 9.02 30.85
CA GLU A 82 -22.82 10.28 31.57
C GLU A 82 -21.68 10.42 32.59
N THR A 83 -20.83 11.42 32.37
CA THR A 83 -19.76 11.81 33.29
C THR A 83 -20.38 12.45 34.53
N SER A 84 -20.72 11.64 35.53
CA SER A 84 -20.82 12.09 36.91
C SER A 84 -19.41 12.27 37.51
N PRO A 85 -19.10 13.36 38.22
CA PRO A 85 -17.78 13.59 38.77
C PRO A 85 -17.56 12.69 40.00
N SER A 86 -16.78 11.62 39.83
CA SER A 86 -16.29 10.80 40.94
C SER A 86 -15.03 11.44 41.56
N PRO A 87 -14.89 11.39 42.90
CA PRO A 87 -13.82 12.09 43.62
C PRO A 87 -12.45 11.46 43.36
N ALA A 88 -11.42 12.29 43.54
CA ALA A 88 -10.01 11.95 43.35
C ALA A 88 -9.61 10.66 44.09
N LEU A 89 -9.20 9.64 43.33
CA LEU A 89 -8.55 8.43 43.85
C LEU A 89 -7.03 8.63 43.87
N PRO A 90 -6.34 8.28 44.97
CA PRO A 90 -4.89 8.35 45.05
C PRO A 90 -4.22 7.26 44.18
N SER A 91 -2.98 7.55 43.81
CA SER A 91 -2.01 6.72 43.09
C SER A 91 -2.21 5.21 43.20
N ALA A 92 -2.62 4.59 42.08
CA ALA A 92 -2.71 3.14 41.95
C ALA A 92 -1.34 2.53 41.62
N ASP A 93 -0.55 2.25 42.65
CA ASP A 93 0.28 1.05 42.66
C ASP A 93 -0.62 -0.20 42.58
N MET A 94 -0.12 -1.32 42.05
CA MET A 94 -0.91 -2.56 41.89
C MET A 94 -1.60 -2.93 43.21
N PRO A 95 -2.94 -3.00 43.29
CA PRO A 95 -3.56 -3.76 44.35
C PRO A 95 -3.49 -5.23 43.93
N GLU A 96 -2.76 -6.04 44.71
CA GLU A 96 -2.83 -7.51 44.69
C GLU A 96 -4.21 -8.04 45.18
N ASN A 97 -5.23 -7.18 45.33
CA ASN A 97 -6.37 -7.40 46.23
C ASN A 97 -7.78 -7.52 45.61
N ASP A 98 -7.97 -7.60 44.30
CA ASP A 98 -9.32 -7.79 43.73
C ASP A 98 -9.74 -9.27 43.57
N GLY A 99 -8.84 -10.24 43.82
CA GLY A 99 -9.13 -11.68 43.68
C GLY A 99 -9.63 -12.12 42.29
N LEU A 100 -9.53 -11.27 41.26
CA LEU A 100 -9.97 -11.56 39.90
C LEU A 100 -8.91 -12.38 39.16
N MET A 101 -9.27 -13.61 38.79
CA MET A 101 -8.44 -14.49 37.98
C MET A 101 -8.79 -14.37 36.50
N ARG A 102 -7.79 -14.10 35.65
CA ARG A 102 -7.97 -14.05 34.19
C ARG A 102 -7.32 -15.24 33.53
N ILE A 103 -8.08 -15.92 32.70
CA ILE A 103 -7.64 -17.14 32.04
C ILE A 103 -7.85 -16.98 30.54
N PHE A 104 -6.75 -16.93 29.80
CA PHE A 104 -6.78 -16.97 28.35
C PHE A 104 -6.89 -18.42 27.90
N TRP A 105 -8.04 -18.76 27.32
CA TRP A 105 -8.38 -20.13 26.96
C TRP A 105 -8.67 -20.27 25.46
N PRO A 106 -7.95 -21.14 24.73
CA PRO A 106 -8.20 -21.36 23.31
C PRO A 106 -9.48 -22.18 23.07
N THR A 107 -10.25 -21.81 22.06
CA THR A 107 -11.56 -22.44 21.78
C THR A 107 -11.47 -23.86 21.21
N ASP A 108 -10.35 -24.19 20.57
CA ASP A 108 -10.15 -25.36 19.71
C ASP A 108 -9.38 -26.53 20.35
N ILE A 109 -8.94 -26.39 21.60
CA ILE A 109 -8.36 -27.53 22.35
C ILE A 109 -9.41 -28.65 22.46
N GLN A 110 -8.98 -29.89 22.17
CA GLN A 110 -9.81 -31.07 22.35
C GLN A 110 -10.20 -31.22 23.83
N ARG A 111 -11.50 -31.35 24.07
CA ARG A 111 -12.06 -31.53 25.41
C ARG A 111 -12.33 -33.01 25.60
N SER A 112 -11.50 -33.65 26.39
CA SER A 112 -11.69 -35.03 26.83
C SER A 112 -12.27 -35.02 28.24
N ASP A 113 -12.98 -36.09 28.59
CA ASP A 113 -13.42 -36.35 29.98
C ASP A 113 -12.31 -37.01 30.81
N LEU A 114 -11.14 -37.27 30.20
CA LEU A 114 -9.98 -37.89 30.83
C LEU A 114 -9.27 -36.93 31.79
N PRO A 115 -8.62 -37.45 32.84
CA PRO A 115 -7.76 -36.65 33.69
C PRO A 115 -6.52 -36.19 32.91
N GLY A 116 -6.18 -34.92 33.06
CA GLY A 116 -5.05 -34.32 32.34
C GLY A 116 -4.42 -33.13 33.04
N VAL A 117 -3.32 -32.66 32.49
CA VAL A 117 -2.53 -31.54 33.03
C VAL A 117 -2.58 -30.37 32.06
N VAL A 118 -2.95 -29.19 32.58
CA VAL A 118 -2.98 -27.93 31.82
C VAL A 118 -1.60 -27.29 31.87
N VAL A 119 -1.02 -27.03 30.69
CA VAL A 119 0.30 -26.42 30.54
C VAL A 119 0.19 -25.05 29.86
N GLY A 120 0.99 -24.08 30.32
CA GLY A 120 1.07 -22.79 29.67
C GLY A 120 1.95 -21.76 30.39
N TRP A 121 1.59 -20.49 30.25
CA TRP A 121 2.36 -19.36 30.80
C TRP A 121 1.65 -18.75 32.00
N ARG A 122 2.44 -18.44 33.03
CA ARG A 122 1.98 -17.71 34.21
C ARG A 122 2.44 -16.25 34.10
N ASN A 123 1.53 -15.35 33.72
CA ASN A 123 1.84 -13.92 33.54
C ASN A 123 1.85 -13.16 34.87
N SER A 124 0.96 -13.55 35.80
CA SER A 124 0.87 -13.05 37.17
C SER A 124 0.41 -14.17 38.11
N SER A 125 0.24 -13.89 39.41
CA SER A 125 -0.30 -14.86 40.38
C SER A 125 -1.68 -15.38 39.98
N LEU A 126 -2.52 -14.51 39.39
CA LEU A 126 -3.90 -14.76 38.96
C LEU A 126 -4.16 -14.55 37.44
N ASP A 127 -3.15 -14.11 36.66
CA ASP A 127 -3.26 -14.00 35.19
C ASP A 127 -2.52 -15.18 34.53
N VAL A 128 -3.29 -16.07 33.90
CA VAL A 128 -2.79 -17.34 33.36
C VAL A 128 -3.15 -17.51 31.88
N PHE A 129 -2.24 -18.07 31.10
CA PHE A 129 -2.41 -18.32 29.68
C PHE A 129 -2.27 -19.81 29.37
N VAL A 130 -3.33 -20.44 28.87
CA VAL A 130 -3.36 -21.87 28.56
C VAL A 130 -2.84 -22.13 27.15
N VAL A 131 -1.88 -23.04 27.02
CA VAL A 131 -1.29 -23.44 25.72
C VAL A 131 -1.83 -24.78 25.25
N ALA A 132 -1.81 -25.79 26.12
CA ALA A 132 -2.20 -27.17 25.80
C ALA A 132 -2.75 -27.91 27.03
N ILE A 133 -3.55 -28.95 26.78
CA ILE A 133 -3.97 -29.94 27.78
C ILE A 133 -3.30 -31.27 27.41
N LEU A 134 -2.62 -31.89 28.37
CA LEU A 134 -1.94 -33.17 28.21
C LEU A 134 -2.73 -34.25 28.96
N ASP A 135 -3.37 -35.15 28.21
CA ASP A 135 -4.21 -36.22 28.78
C ASP A 135 -3.35 -37.39 29.28
N ASP A 136 -3.80 -38.08 30.34
CA ASP A 136 -3.18 -39.28 30.93
C ASP A 136 -1.72 -39.09 31.41
N VAL A 137 -1.37 -37.90 31.92
CA VAL A 137 -0.04 -37.62 32.49
C VAL A 137 -0.17 -36.98 33.87
N ASP A 138 0.75 -37.32 34.77
CA ASP A 138 0.85 -36.71 36.10
C ASP A 138 1.60 -35.35 36.08
N ALA A 139 1.14 -34.40 36.90
CA ALA A 139 1.62 -33.02 36.92
C ALA A 139 3.10 -32.91 37.29
N GLY A 140 3.58 -33.71 38.25
CA GLY A 140 4.99 -33.70 38.67
C GLY A 140 5.94 -34.13 37.55
N HIS A 141 5.55 -35.16 36.80
CA HIS A 141 6.30 -35.65 35.64
C HIS A 141 6.33 -34.63 34.50
N VAL A 142 5.23 -33.94 34.24
CA VAL A 142 5.16 -32.86 33.23
C VAL A 142 6.03 -31.68 33.63
N GLU A 143 6.00 -31.25 34.89
CA GLU A 143 6.80 -30.12 35.36
C GLU A 143 8.31 -30.43 35.25
N PHE A 144 8.71 -31.64 35.64
CA PHE A 144 10.09 -32.12 35.46
C PHE A 144 10.47 -32.20 33.97
N ALA A 145 9.58 -32.71 33.13
CA ALA A 145 9.76 -32.83 31.69
C ALA A 145 9.93 -31.46 31.00
N LEU A 146 9.22 -30.43 31.46
CA LEU A 146 9.36 -29.03 31.01
C LEU A 146 10.69 -28.43 31.46
N LYS A 147 11.10 -28.62 32.72
CA LYS A 147 12.39 -28.12 33.25
C LYS A 147 13.59 -28.70 32.51
N ILE A 148 13.55 -29.98 32.14
CA ILE A 148 14.61 -30.66 31.38
C ILE A 148 14.52 -30.39 29.87
N GLY A 149 13.39 -29.88 29.39
CA GLY A 149 13.15 -29.62 27.96
C GLY A 149 12.89 -30.88 27.14
N THR A 150 12.51 -31.99 27.78
CA THR A 150 12.18 -33.25 27.07
C THR A 150 10.99 -33.10 26.12
N LEU A 151 10.03 -32.25 26.51
CA LEU A 151 8.85 -31.88 25.71
C LEU A 151 9.18 -30.99 24.49
N PHE A 152 10.37 -30.37 24.45
CA PHE A 152 10.85 -29.59 23.30
C PHE A 152 11.91 -30.34 22.47
N ARG A 153 12.14 -31.63 22.74
CA ARG A 153 13.14 -32.44 22.05
C ARG A 153 12.76 -32.62 20.56
N ASN A 154 13.75 -32.55 19.67
CA ASN A 154 13.56 -32.53 18.21
C ASN A 154 12.76 -31.30 17.72
N SER A 155 12.92 -30.14 18.36
CA SER A 155 12.38 -28.89 17.83
C SER A 155 13.01 -28.57 16.47
N PRO A 156 12.23 -28.09 15.48
CA PRO A 156 12.74 -27.74 14.15
C PRO A 156 13.69 -26.52 14.18
N HIS A 157 13.51 -25.64 15.18
CA HIS A 157 14.20 -24.35 15.31
C HIS A 157 14.60 -24.12 16.79
N PRO A 158 15.47 -23.14 17.11
CA PRO A 158 15.94 -22.89 18.47
C PRO A 158 14.81 -22.46 19.42
N VAL A 159 14.74 -23.11 20.58
CA VAL A 159 13.68 -22.92 21.59
C VAL A 159 13.81 -21.58 22.34
N ASN A 160 15.03 -21.03 22.47
CA ASN A 160 15.26 -19.76 23.16
C ASN A 160 14.44 -18.60 22.59
N SER A 161 14.19 -18.60 21.29
CA SER A 161 13.38 -17.59 20.60
C SER A 161 11.91 -17.57 21.03
N ILE A 162 11.37 -18.70 21.51
CA ILE A 162 10.01 -18.81 22.06
C ILE A 162 9.93 -18.03 23.37
N TYR A 163 10.87 -18.32 24.29
CA TYR A 163 10.94 -17.73 25.62
C TYR A 163 11.14 -16.21 25.57
N GLU A 164 12.07 -15.75 24.73
CA GLU A 164 12.34 -14.32 24.53
C GLU A 164 11.10 -13.55 24.05
N ARG A 165 10.36 -14.10 23.08
CA ARG A 165 9.18 -13.43 22.48
C ARG A 165 7.92 -13.53 23.32
N CYS A 166 7.75 -14.63 24.06
CA CYS A 166 6.65 -14.80 25.01
C CYS A 166 6.91 -14.06 26.34
N GLY A 167 8.16 -13.61 26.57
CA GLY A 167 8.57 -12.78 27.70
C GLY A 167 8.72 -13.52 29.03
N HIS A 168 8.97 -14.85 28.96
CA HIS A 168 9.06 -15.75 30.12
C HIS A 168 10.18 -16.76 29.94
N ASN A 169 10.79 -17.18 31.06
CA ASN A 169 11.95 -18.07 31.05
C ASN A 169 11.59 -19.56 31.01
N ALA A 170 10.38 -19.93 31.40
CA ALA A 170 9.91 -21.31 31.44
C ALA A 170 8.38 -21.39 31.30
N MET A 171 7.89 -22.51 30.79
CA MET A 171 6.47 -22.86 30.89
C MET A 171 6.20 -23.57 32.22
N HIS A 172 4.97 -23.42 32.73
CA HIS A 172 4.55 -23.99 34.00
C HIS A 172 3.32 -24.88 33.82
N VAL A 173 3.18 -25.83 34.75
CA VAL A 173 1.91 -26.52 34.99
C VAL A 173 0.98 -25.53 35.69
N LEU A 174 -0.20 -25.33 35.11
CA LEU A 174 -1.14 -24.30 35.54
C LEU A 174 -2.32 -24.89 36.34
N GLY A 175 -2.69 -26.13 36.06
CA GLY A 175 -3.88 -26.74 36.63
C GLY A 175 -4.09 -28.19 36.18
N LEU A 176 -5.12 -28.81 36.73
CA LEU A 176 -5.56 -30.17 36.40
C LEU A 176 -6.92 -30.11 35.69
N THR A 177 -7.12 -30.99 34.70
CA THR A 177 -8.40 -31.22 34.04
C THR A 177 -9.03 -32.51 34.55
N ASN A 178 -10.33 -32.45 34.88
CA ASN A 178 -11.15 -33.59 35.30
C ASN A 178 -10.45 -34.57 36.28
N PRO A 179 -9.98 -34.11 37.45
CA PRO A 179 -9.28 -34.99 38.40
C PRO A 179 -10.23 -36.08 38.94
N SER A 180 -9.77 -37.33 38.94
CA SER A 180 -10.56 -38.49 39.40
C SER A 180 -10.62 -38.67 40.92
N GLU A 181 -9.73 -38.01 41.68
CA GLU A 181 -9.68 -38.06 43.15
C GLU A 181 -9.62 -36.64 43.75
N ALA A 182 -10.04 -36.51 45.02
CA ALA A 182 -9.95 -35.29 45.81
C ALA A 182 -8.48 -34.99 46.19
N VAL A 183 -7.69 -34.58 45.20
CA VAL A 183 -6.28 -34.22 45.39
C VAL A 183 -6.19 -32.95 46.23
N VAL A 184 -5.36 -32.98 47.27
CA VAL A 184 -5.00 -31.80 48.07
C VAL A 184 -4.26 -30.83 47.16
N LEU A 185 -4.92 -29.75 46.78
CA LEU A 185 -4.40 -28.79 45.82
C LEU A 185 -3.30 -27.93 46.44
N ASP A 186 -2.20 -27.76 45.71
CA ASP A 186 -1.40 -26.55 45.84
C ASP A 186 -2.31 -25.34 45.56
N PRO A 187 -2.31 -24.31 46.43
CA PRO A 187 -3.27 -23.22 46.35
C PRO A 187 -3.01 -22.31 45.13
N SER A 188 -2.01 -22.58 44.29
CA SER A 188 -1.74 -21.88 43.03
C SER A 188 -2.22 -22.57 41.75
N LEU A 189 -2.69 -23.82 41.82
CA LEU A 189 -3.21 -24.55 40.65
C LEU A 189 -4.73 -24.35 40.54
N PHE A 190 -5.26 -24.32 39.32
CA PHE A 190 -6.72 -24.30 39.10
C PHE A 190 -7.23 -25.65 38.61
N ILE A 191 -8.49 -25.95 38.89
CA ILE A 191 -9.18 -27.12 38.36
C ILE A 191 -10.06 -26.65 37.22
N ALA A 192 -9.87 -27.23 36.04
CA ALA A 192 -10.76 -27.04 34.91
C ALA A 192 -11.61 -28.30 34.70
N THR A 193 -12.94 -28.15 34.68
CA THR A 193 -13.85 -29.20 34.23
C THR A 193 -14.34 -28.86 32.82
N THR A 194 -14.05 -29.77 31.89
CA THR A 194 -14.37 -29.63 30.46
C THR A 194 -15.33 -30.72 30.03
N PRO A 195 -16.61 -30.66 30.42
CA PRO A 195 -17.57 -31.71 30.05
C PRO A 195 -17.79 -31.74 28.54
N ALA A 196 -17.88 -32.95 27.98
CA ALA A 196 -18.22 -33.19 26.58
C ALA A 196 -19.59 -32.60 26.18
N GLY A 197 -19.62 -31.31 25.82
CA GLY A 197 -20.82 -30.61 25.36
C GLY A 197 -20.92 -29.12 25.72
N ALA A 198 -20.22 -28.66 26.75
CA ALA A 198 -20.22 -27.23 27.12
C ALA A 198 -19.34 -26.41 26.15
N LYS A 199 -19.75 -25.17 25.80
CA LYS A 199 -18.98 -24.27 24.91
C LYS A 199 -17.79 -23.58 25.62
N SER A 200 -17.79 -23.52 26.95
CA SER A 200 -16.71 -22.95 27.78
C SER A 200 -16.32 -23.90 28.93
N PRO A 201 -15.04 -23.95 29.33
CA PRO A 201 -14.64 -24.71 30.53
C PRO A 201 -15.24 -24.09 31.78
N ARG A 202 -15.58 -24.92 32.77
CA ARG A 202 -15.85 -24.42 34.14
C ARG A 202 -14.54 -24.48 34.91
N ILE A 203 -14.24 -23.44 35.67
CA ILE A 203 -12.94 -23.30 36.34
C ILE A 203 -13.18 -22.99 37.81
N ALA A 204 -12.51 -23.75 38.68
CA ALA A 204 -12.51 -23.54 40.12
C ALA A 204 -11.07 -23.26 40.59
N CYS A 205 -10.88 -22.24 41.41
CA CYS A 205 -9.59 -21.90 42.00
C CYS A 205 -9.80 -21.40 43.43
N ALA A 206 -9.06 -21.96 44.40
CA ALA A 206 -9.19 -21.63 45.81
C ALA A 206 -8.78 -20.18 46.17
N LYS A 207 -7.96 -19.53 45.32
CA LYS A 207 -7.48 -18.14 45.53
C LYS A 207 -8.32 -17.07 44.83
N ALA A 208 -9.26 -17.45 43.94
CA ALA A 208 -9.97 -16.50 43.09
C ALA A 208 -11.37 -16.18 43.64
N LEU A 209 -11.65 -14.88 43.84
CA LEU A 209 -12.98 -14.37 44.21
C LEU A 209 -13.90 -14.21 42.99
N SER A 210 -13.33 -13.94 41.82
CA SER A 210 -14.06 -13.82 40.55
C SER A 210 -13.20 -14.34 39.40
N ILE A 211 -13.83 -14.90 38.37
CA ILE A 211 -13.12 -15.53 37.26
C ILE A 211 -13.53 -14.88 35.93
N GLN A 212 -12.55 -14.57 35.10
CA GLN A 212 -12.72 -14.02 33.77
C GLN A 212 -12.05 -14.93 32.74
N ILE A 213 -12.87 -15.58 31.93
CA ILE A 213 -12.43 -16.50 30.88
C ILE A 213 -12.39 -15.73 29.56
N ILE A 214 -11.21 -15.53 29.01
CA ILE A 214 -10.98 -14.88 27.72
C ILE A 214 -10.78 -15.96 26.67
N LEU A 215 -11.84 -16.26 25.93
CA LEU A 215 -11.85 -17.20 24.83
C LEU A 215 -11.21 -16.57 23.58
N TYR A 216 -10.34 -17.30 22.90
CA TYR A 216 -9.74 -16.85 21.64
C TYR A 216 -9.59 -17.99 20.63
N ASP A 217 -9.68 -17.64 19.34
CA ASP A 217 -9.39 -18.57 18.26
C ASP A 217 -7.86 -18.58 18.01
N ARG A 218 -7.23 -19.75 18.06
CA ARG A 218 -5.80 -19.86 17.76
C ARG A 218 -5.51 -19.55 16.29
N PRO A 219 -4.56 -18.65 16.00
CA PRO A 219 -4.12 -18.42 14.62
C PRO A 219 -3.33 -19.63 14.12
N ARG A 220 -3.47 -19.97 12.83
CA ARG A 220 -2.70 -21.03 12.17
C ARG A 220 -1.47 -20.46 11.45
N PRO A 221 -0.23 -20.72 11.92
CA PRO A 221 1.00 -20.18 11.32
C PRO A 221 1.23 -20.65 9.87
N SER A 222 0.87 -21.90 9.56
CA SER A 222 0.95 -22.47 8.19
C SER A 222 0.10 -21.73 7.17
N ARG A 223 -0.95 -21.02 7.62
CA ARG A 223 -1.79 -20.15 6.78
C ARG A 223 -1.41 -18.67 6.89
N MET A 224 -0.34 -18.32 7.60
CA MET A 224 0.08 -16.95 7.91
C MET A 224 -1.00 -16.14 8.64
N GLN A 225 -1.83 -16.79 9.45
CA GLN A 225 -2.76 -16.10 10.32
C GLN A 225 -2.00 -15.64 11.57
N TYR A 226 -2.27 -14.42 12.03
CA TYR A 226 -1.72 -13.91 13.27
C TYR A 226 -2.57 -12.75 13.80
N ILE A 227 -2.39 -12.44 15.08
CA ILE A 227 -3.04 -11.34 15.78
C ILE A 227 -2.00 -10.26 16.07
N SER A 228 -2.40 -9.01 15.89
CA SER A 228 -1.57 -7.84 16.17
C SER A 228 -2.42 -6.74 16.80
N LEU A 229 -1.81 -5.97 17.70
CA LEU A 229 -2.43 -4.78 18.29
C LEU A 229 -2.45 -3.62 17.30
N ASN A 230 -1.41 -3.51 16.48
CA ASN A 230 -1.26 -2.46 15.48
C ASN A 230 -1.65 -2.99 14.10
N PRO A 231 -2.27 -2.17 13.24
CA PRO A 231 -2.56 -2.56 11.88
C PRO A 231 -1.29 -2.87 11.12
N ILE A 232 -1.33 -3.91 10.27
CA ILE A 232 -0.21 -4.26 9.41
C ILE A 232 0.12 -3.10 8.45
N SER A 233 1.40 -2.72 8.38
CA SER A 233 1.87 -1.71 7.43
C SER A 233 2.11 -2.34 6.05
N LEU A 234 1.29 -2.00 5.07
CA LEU A 234 1.44 -2.48 3.69
C LEU A 234 2.57 -1.78 2.94
N ALA A 235 2.93 -0.54 3.32
CA ALA A 235 4.07 0.17 2.76
C ALA A 235 5.32 -0.01 3.63
N LEU A 236 6.51 0.23 3.07
CA LEU A 236 7.69 0.50 3.91
C LEU A 236 7.35 1.73 4.73
N GLY A 237 7.10 1.53 6.03
CA GLY A 237 6.84 2.61 6.94
C GLY A 237 7.97 3.61 6.78
N ASN A 238 7.62 4.84 6.37
CA ASN A 238 8.53 5.96 6.48
C ASN A 238 8.81 6.12 7.98
N LYS A 239 9.79 5.38 8.52
CA LYS A 239 10.74 6.02 9.42
C LYS A 239 11.26 7.16 8.59
N GLU A 240 10.65 8.32 8.82
CA GLU A 240 10.88 9.56 8.11
C GLU A 240 12.33 9.56 7.66
N ALA A 241 12.56 9.48 6.34
CA ALA A 241 13.90 9.70 5.83
C ALA A 241 14.34 11.01 6.49
N PRO A 242 15.46 11.03 7.22
CA PRO A 242 15.94 12.24 7.87
C PRO A 242 15.89 13.33 6.82
N GLY A 243 15.15 14.40 7.11
CA GLY A 243 14.80 15.43 6.14
C GLY A 243 16.01 15.73 5.28
N LEU A 244 15.92 15.40 3.99
CA LEU A 244 16.90 15.91 3.04
C LEU A 244 16.87 17.43 3.22
N PRO A 245 18.03 18.08 3.43
CA PRO A 245 18.06 19.53 3.64
C PRO A 245 17.32 20.21 2.48
N PRO A 246 16.54 21.27 2.76
CA PRO A 246 15.83 22.00 1.73
C PRO A 246 16.83 22.42 0.66
N THR A 247 16.70 21.84 -0.52
CA THR A 247 17.57 22.20 -1.64
C THR A 247 17.15 23.57 -2.16
N GLU A 248 18.08 24.36 -2.66
CA GLU A 248 17.79 25.72 -3.12
C GLU A 248 16.74 25.77 -4.27
N HIS A 249 16.44 24.63 -4.90
CA HIS A 249 15.45 24.49 -5.98
C HIS A 249 14.03 24.09 -5.56
N MET A 250 13.73 24.01 -4.26
CA MET A 250 12.35 23.85 -3.81
C MET A 250 11.56 25.13 -4.13
N ALA A 251 10.42 25.01 -4.81
CA ALA A 251 9.52 26.14 -5.06
C ALA A 251 9.26 26.89 -3.74
N GLU A 252 9.16 28.21 -3.76
CA GLU A 252 8.92 29.01 -2.54
C GLU A 252 7.74 28.49 -1.72
N GLU A 253 6.70 28.01 -2.41
CA GLU A 253 5.54 27.33 -1.83
C GLU A 253 5.91 26.04 -1.07
N GLU A 254 6.83 25.23 -1.58
CA GLU A 254 7.26 23.97 -0.96
C GLU A 254 8.13 24.24 0.28
N ARG A 255 8.97 25.29 0.23
CA ARG A 255 9.70 25.77 1.42
C ARG A 255 8.73 26.30 2.47
N GLN A 256 7.68 27.02 2.07
CA GLN A 256 6.62 27.46 2.98
C GLN A 256 5.85 26.27 3.58
N GLU A 257 5.50 25.26 2.78
CA GLU A 257 4.85 24.04 3.29
C GLU A 257 5.72 23.27 4.28
N LEU A 258 7.03 23.16 4.03
CA LEU A 258 7.97 22.55 4.96
C LEU A 258 8.04 23.35 6.27
N LYS A 259 8.14 24.68 6.19
CA LYS A 259 8.12 25.56 7.38
C LYS A 259 6.84 25.39 8.18
N VAL A 260 5.68 25.39 7.54
CA VAL A 260 4.38 25.17 8.19
C VAL A 260 4.30 23.77 8.82
N LYS A 261 4.87 22.73 8.18
CA LYS A 261 4.96 21.39 8.77
C LYS A 261 5.88 21.36 9.98
N GLU A 262 7.03 22.02 9.93
CA GLU A 262 7.94 22.16 11.07
C GLU A 262 7.29 22.93 12.22
N GLU A 263 6.61 24.04 11.94
CA GLU A 263 5.82 24.79 12.92
C GLU A 263 4.73 23.93 13.53
N ARG A 264 4.01 23.14 12.72
CA ARG A 264 3.01 22.20 13.22
C ARG A 264 3.64 21.09 14.07
N ARG A 265 4.83 20.59 13.73
CA ARG A 265 5.58 19.61 14.54
C ARG A 265 5.99 20.22 15.88
N LYS A 266 6.56 21.43 15.86
CA LYS A 266 6.90 22.20 17.05
C LYS A 266 5.66 22.47 17.89
N LEU A 267 4.51 22.78 17.27
CA LEU A 267 3.23 22.94 17.96
C LEU A 267 2.76 21.63 18.58
N VAL A 268 2.87 20.51 17.88
CA VAL A 268 2.53 19.18 18.42
C VAL A 268 3.46 18.82 19.58
N GLU A 269 4.76 19.14 19.51
CA GLU A 269 5.71 18.96 20.61
C GLU A 269 5.40 19.86 21.79
N LYS A 270 5.07 21.13 21.55
CA LYS A 270 4.62 22.08 22.57
C LYS A 270 3.30 21.63 23.20
N LEU A 271 2.36 21.14 22.39
CA LEU A 271 1.11 20.53 22.87
C LEU A 271 1.40 19.28 23.71
N LYS A 272 2.36 18.43 23.32
CA LYS A 272 2.81 17.28 24.13
C LYS A 272 3.42 17.72 25.47
N GLN A 273 4.06 18.89 25.54
CA GLN A 273 4.57 19.46 26.78
C GLN A 273 3.45 20.03 27.67
N HIS A 274 2.37 20.54 27.07
CA HIS A 274 1.21 21.08 27.80
C HIS A 274 0.09 20.05 28.09
N THR A 275 0.07 18.91 27.39
CA THR A 275 -0.82 17.78 27.72
C THR A 275 -0.18 16.94 28.81
N ILE A 276 -0.57 17.20 30.05
CA ILE A 276 -0.04 16.55 31.28
C ILE A 276 -0.35 15.04 31.34
N ILE A 277 -1.17 14.48 30.47
CA ILE A 277 -1.56 13.06 30.57
C ILE A 277 -0.91 12.24 29.46
N LYS A 278 0.41 12.12 29.49
CA LYS A 278 1.04 10.92 28.94
C LYS A 278 0.87 9.84 29.99
N ARG A 279 -0.34 9.25 30.06
CA ARG A 279 -0.67 8.15 30.97
C ARG A 279 0.45 7.13 30.87
N SER A 280 1.17 6.89 31.96
CA SER A 280 2.14 5.81 32.01
C SER A 280 1.38 4.52 31.71
N PRO A 281 1.82 3.72 30.73
CA PRO A 281 1.05 2.55 30.34
C PRO A 281 0.93 1.63 31.54
N SER A 282 -0.30 1.27 31.88
CA SER A 282 -0.60 0.46 33.06
C SER A 282 0.11 -0.90 32.95
N PRO A 283 0.39 -1.61 34.05
CA PRO A 283 0.98 -2.95 33.98
C PRO A 283 0.18 -3.90 33.07
N LYS A 284 -1.16 -3.74 33.01
CA LYS A 284 -2.05 -4.48 32.11
C LYS A 284 -1.79 -4.14 30.63
N GLU A 285 -1.59 -2.87 30.32
CA GLU A 285 -1.27 -2.40 28.95
C GLU A 285 0.12 -2.87 28.50
N ARG A 286 1.09 -2.99 29.43
CA ARG A 286 2.43 -3.55 29.15
C ARG A 286 2.44 -5.07 28.96
N ALA A 287 1.51 -5.78 29.59
CA ALA A 287 1.38 -7.23 29.44
C ALA A 287 0.69 -7.64 28.14
N LEU A 288 -0.20 -6.81 27.60
CA LEU A 288 -1.01 -7.12 26.42
C LEU A 288 -0.18 -7.51 25.17
N PRO A 289 0.92 -6.82 24.80
CA PRO A 289 1.78 -7.27 23.70
C PRO A 289 2.38 -8.66 23.91
N LYS A 290 2.75 -9.00 25.16
CA LYS A 290 3.28 -10.32 25.51
C LYS A 290 2.22 -11.40 25.33
N ILE A 291 0.99 -11.13 25.78
CA ILE A 291 -0.16 -12.03 25.63
C ILE A 291 -0.49 -12.25 24.15
N VAL A 292 -0.47 -11.21 23.32
CA VAL A 292 -0.68 -11.35 21.88
C VAL A 292 0.40 -12.23 21.23
N ASN A 293 1.67 -12.09 21.65
CA ASN A 293 2.71 -13.01 21.22
C ASN A 293 2.42 -14.45 21.68
N GLN A 294 2.03 -14.66 22.93
CA GLN A 294 1.65 -16.00 23.43
C GLN A 294 0.51 -16.62 22.60
N ILE A 295 -0.51 -15.83 22.20
CA ILE A 295 -1.59 -16.28 21.32
C ILE A 295 -1.04 -16.73 19.97
N ASN A 296 -0.16 -15.94 19.34
CA ASN A 296 0.41 -16.26 18.03
C ASN A 296 1.21 -17.57 18.02
N TRP A 297 1.89 -17.88 19.13
CA TRP A 297 2.71 -19.09 19.27
C TRP A 297 1.93 -20.32 19.76
N SER A 298 0.76 -20.13 20.35
CA SER A 298 0.01 -21.18 21.05
C SER A 298 -0.23 -22.46 20.21
N TRP A 299 -0.52 -22.31 18.91
CA TRP A 299 -0.75 -23.46 18.02
C TRP A 299 0.51 -24.30 17.77
N GLU A 300 1.64 -23.66 17.42
CA GLU A 300 2.90 -24.39 17.20
C GLU A 300 3.41 -25.04 18.49
N LEU A 301 3.27 -24.35 19.63
CA LEU A 301 3.68 -24.89 20.92
C LEU A 301 2.87 -26.12 21.31
N GLU A 302 1.54 -26.08 21.18
CA GLU A 302 0.71 -27.27 21.43
C GLU A 302 1.13 -28.44 20.54
N GLN A 303 1.32 -28.23 19.24
CA GLN A 303 1.73 -29.30 18.31
C GLN A 303 3.07 -29.93 18.70
N LEU A 304 4.02 -29.13 19.20
CA LEU A 304 5.29 -29.65 19.72
C LEU A 304 5.12 -30.45 21.02
N LEU A 305 4.31 -29.93 21.95
CA LEU A 305 4.04 -30.58 23.23
C LEU A 305 3.32 -31.92 23.01
N GLN A 306 2.28 -31.93 22.19
CA GLN A 306 1.51 -33.13 21.84
C GLN A 306 2.38 -34.16 21.10
N LYS A 307 3.26 -33.74 20.19
CA LYS A 307 4.19 -34.66 19.50
C LYS A 307 5.13 -35.38 20.47
N ASN A 308 5.52 -34.72 21.56
CA ASN A 308 6.46 -35.25 22.54
C ASN A 308 5.77 -35.82 23.80
N ILE A 309 4.44 -35.83 23.89
CA ILE A 309 3.70 -36.34 25.06
C ILE A 309 4.02 -37.81 25.34
N SER A 310 4.13 -38.64 24.29
CA SER A 310 4.49 -40.07 24.38
C SER A 310 5.91 -40.35 24.92
N ARG A 311 6.73 -39.31 25.09
CA ARG A 311 8.06 -39.40 25.68
C ARG A 311 8.08 -39.08 27.17
N VAL A 312 6.97 -38.56 27.70
CA VAL A 312 6.77 -38.33 29.12
C VAL A 312 6.23 -39.64 29.70
N GLY A 313 7.11 -40.41 30.33
CA GLY A 313 6.82 -41.75 30.84
C GLY A 313 7.86 -42.80 30.46
N THR A 314 7.74 -44.00 31.02
CA THR A 314 8.64 -45.13 30.79
C THR A 314 8.30 -45.86 29.49
N ARG A 315 9.18 -45.76 28.48
CA ARG A 315 9.00 -46.44 27.18
C ARG A 315 9.59 -47.86 27.20
N PRO A 316 8.85 -48.91 26.78
CA PRO A 316 9.47 -50.17 26.36
C PRO A 316 10.05 -50.01 24.95
N LYS A 317 11.34 -50.30 24.77
CA LYS A 317 12.01 -50.29 23.46
C LYS A 317 11.48 -51.45 22.60
N ARG A 318 10.72 -51.16 21.54
CA ARG A 318 10.40 -52.12 20.48
C ARG A 318 11.52 -52.14 19.44
N SER A 319 12.05 -53.33 19.12
CA SER A 319 13.06 -53.54 18.08
C SER A 319 12.42 -53.54 16.68
N LEU A 320 13.07 -52.88 15.72
CA LEU A 320 12.66 -52.75 14.31
C LEU A 320 12.71 -54.10 13.59
N SER A 321 11.77 -54.33 12.66
CA SER A 321 11.66 -55.59 11.91
C SER A 321 12.64 -55.65 10.72
N VAL A 322 12.97 -56.86 10.27
CA VAL A 322 13.97 -57.10 9.20
C VAL A 322 13.51 -56.54 7.83
N SER A 323 12.21 -56.45 7.57
CA SER A 323 11.66 -55.87 6.34
C SER A 323 11.77 -54.35 6.29
N GLU A 324 11.62 -53.66 7.43
CA GLU A 324 11.87 -52.21 7.53
C GLU A 324 13.33 -51.86 7.22
N ARG A 325 14.27 -52.72 7.64
CA ARG A 325 15.70 -52.53 7.40
C ARG A 325 16.10 -52.62 5.92
N VAL A 326 15.40 -53.44 5.14
CA VAL A 326 15.64 -53.58 3.69
C VAL A 326 15.06 -52.38 2.92
N VAL A 327 13.91 -51.88 3.34
CA VAL A 327 13.31 -50.64 2.77
C VAL A 327 14.18 -49.41 3.09
N GLU A 328 14.79 -49.35 4.28
CA GLU A 328 15.78 -48.32 4.63
C GLU A 328 17.03 -48.37 3.74
N HIS A 329 17.53 -49.56 3.41
CA HIS A 329 18.69 -49.70 2.51
C HIS A 329 18.38 -49.29 1.05
N ALA A 330 17.21 -49.66 0.52
CA ALA A 330 16.81 -49.28 -0.84
C ALA A 330 16.55 -47.76 -0.97
N THR A 331 15.94 -47.15 0.05
CA THR A 331 15.73 -45.70 0.09
C THR A 331 17.03 -44.93 0.30
N SER A 332 17.99 -45.47 1.08
CA SER A 332 19.33 -44.90 1.26
C SER A 332 20.12 -44.83 -0.05
N MET A 333 20.05 -45.86 -0.90
CA MET A 333 20.83 -45.89 -2.15
C MET A 333 20.27 -44.92 -3.20
N ARG A 334 18.93 -44.82 -3.30
CA ARG A 334 18.28 -43.80 -4.14
C ARG A 334 18.65 -42.39 -3.67
N ASN A 335 18.60 -42.14 -2.36
CA ASN A 335 18.94 -40.83 -1.80
C ASN A 335 20.40 -40.45 -2.06
N PHE A 336 21.34 -41.40 -2.04
CA PHE A 336 22.75 -41.15 -2.34
C PHE A 336 22.99 -40.62 -3.77
N VAL A 337 22.32 -41.20 -4.77
CA VAL A 337 22.45 -40.74 -6.17
C VAL A 337 21.86 -39.34 -6.34
N TRP A 338 20.69 -39.10 -5.74
CA TRP A 338 20.07 -37.77 -5.72
C TRP A 338 20.91 -36.75 -4.96
N ASP A 339 21.53 -37.15 -3.85
CA ASP A 339 22.41 -36.29 -3.07
C ASP A 339 23.65 -35.91 -3.88
N LEU A 340 24.30 -36.84 -4.57
CA LEU A 340 25.45 -36.56 -5.44
C LEU A 340 25.11 -35.53 -6.53
N LEU A 341 23.97 -35.73 -7.22
CA LEU A 341 23.47 -34.79 -8.23
C LEU A 341 23.25 -33.39 -7.60
N ILE A 342 22.60 -33.33 -6.44
CA ILE A 342 22.33 -32.08 -5.72
C ILE A 342 23.62 -31.42 -5.20
N PHE A 343 24.64 -32.19 -4.80
CA PHE A 343 25.88 -31.68 -4.25
C PHE A 343 26.81 -31.06 -5.31
N TYR A 344 26.76 -31.50 -6.56
CA TYR A 344 27.67 -31.01 -7.61
C TYR A 344 26.98 -30.09 -8.64
N LEU A 345 25.80 -30.46 -9.17
CA LEU A 345 25.13 -29.66 -10.20
C LEU A 345 24.41 -28.42 -9.64
N LEU A 346 23.71 -28.58 -8.50
CA LEU A 346 22.96 -27.48 -7.89
C LEU A 346 23.83 -26.28 -7.50
N PRO A 347 25.01 -26.41 -6.85
CA PRO A 347 25.83 -25.26 -6.52
C PRO A 347 26.41 -24.58 -7.76
N LEU A 348 26.80 -25.32 -8.80
CA LEU A 348 27.30 -24.72 -10.05
C LEU A 348 26.23 -23.83 -10.70
N ILE A 349 25.00 -24.34 -10.80
CA ILE A 349 23.85 -23.59 -11.33
C ILE A 349 23.53 -22.39 -10.42
N GLN A 350 23.58 -22.56 -9.10
CA GLN A 350 23.35 -21.47 -8.14
C GLN A 350 24.41 -20.37 -8.27
N TRP A 351 25.69 -20.71 -8.36
CA TRP A 351 26.77 -19.73 -8.54
C TRP A 351 26.65 -19.01 -9.89
N GLY A 352 26.36 -19.73 -10.98
CA GLY A 352 26.07 -19.13 -12.28
C GLY A 352 24.91 -18.13 -12.22
N PHE A 353 23.82 -18.50 -11.53
CA PHE A 353 22.67 -17.62 -11.31
C PHE A 353 23.03 -16.37 -10.48
N VAL A 354 23.86 -16.51 -9.44
CA VAL A 354 24.32 -15.37 -8.63
C VAL A 354 25.16 -14.40 -9.46
N TYR A 355 26.11 -14.88 -10.27
CA TYR A 355 26.89 -14.03 -11.16
C TYR A 355 26.02 -13.31 -12.20
N MET A 356 25.03 -14.00 -12.76
CA MET A 356 24.07 -13.40 -13.69
C MET A 356 23.24 -12.28 -13.02
N LEU A 357 22.77 -12.51 -11.80
CA LEU A 357 22.07 -11.50 -10.98
C LEU A 357 22.94 -10.27 -10.69
N MET A 358 24.21 -10.48 -10.37
CA MET A 358 25.17 -9.40 -10.11
C MET A 358 25.49 -8.60 -11.37
N GLY A 359 25.67 -9.28 -12.51
CA GLY A 359 25.85 -8.63 -13.80
C GLY A 359 24.66 -7.75 -14.19
N HIS A 360 23.44 -8.27 -14.04
CA HIS A 360 22.22 -7.49 -14.27
C HIS A 360 22.14 -6.28 -13.33
N ARG A 361 22.48 -6.42 -12.04
CA ARG A 361 22.51 -5.30 -11.09
C ARG A 361 23.50 -4.21 -11.50
N ALA A 362 24.66 -4.57 -12.04
CA ALA A 362 25.65 -3.61 -12.52
C ALA A 362 25.11 -2.78 -13.69
N VAL A 363 24.47 -3.44 -14.67
CA VAL A 363 23.82 -2.77 -15.80
C VAL A 363 22.69 -1.85 -15.31
N ALA A 364 21.85 -2.34 -14.39
CA ALA A 364 20.76 -1.57 -13.84
C ALA A 364 21.24 -0.32 -13.08
N GLU A 365 22.34 -0.41 -12.33
CA GLU A 365 22.91 0.73 -11.63
C GLU A 365 23.47 1.78 -12.60
N LEU A 366 24.12 1.34 -13.70
CA LEU A 366 24.58 2.23 -14.76
C LEU A 366 23.41 2.99 -15.42
N LEU A 367 22.31 2.29 -15.73
CA LEU A 367 21.10 2.91 -16.26
C LEU A 367 20.46 3.89 -15.27
N LEU A 368 20.41 3.54 -13.98
CA LEU A 368 19.90 4.45 -12.94
C LEU A 368 20.75 5.71 -12.81
N GLN A 369 22.08 5.62 -12.92
CA GLN A 369 22.96 6.78 -12.93
C GLN A 369 22.71 7.69 -14.14
N ILE A 370 22.44 7.11 -15.31
CA ILE A 370 22.06 7.87 -16.52
C ILE A 370 20.71 8.58 -16.31
N LEU A 371 19.71 7.92 -15.72
CA LEU A 371 18.39 8.50 -15.46
C LEU A 371 18.42 9.59 -14.37
N GLU A 372 19.33 9.44 -13.40
CA GLU A 372 19.57 10.41 -12.33
C GLU A 372 20.58 11.51 -12.72
N PHE A 373 21.18 11.41 -13.91
CA PHE A 373 22.18 12.37 -14.38
C PHE A 373 21.58 13.78 -14.43
N ARG A 374 22.34 14.72 -13.86
CA ARG A 374 22.01 16.15 -13.85
C ARG A 374 23.13 16.88 -14.56
N LEU A 375 22.78 17.64 -15.60
CA LEU A 375 23.75 18.43 -16.37
C LEU A 375 24.34 19.59 -15.55
N LYS A 376 23.58 20.09 -14.56
CA LYS A 376 23.98 21.06 -13.52
C LYS A 376 23.08 20.81 -12.30
N ASP A 377 23.54 21.16 -11.09
CA ASP A 377 22.76 20.96 -9.86
C ASP A 377 21.37 21.62 -9.88
N ASP A 378 21.21 22.67 -10.70
CA ASP A 378 19.97 23.43 -10.88
C ASP A 378 18.94 22.79 -11.83
N TYR A 379 19.34 21.84 -12.69
CA TYR A 379 18.44 21.26 -13.69
C TYR A 379 17.68 20.03 -13.17
N LEU A 380 16.44 19.88 -13.64
CA LEU A 380 15.61 18.70 -13.38
C LEU A 380 16.27 17.45 -13.95
N ALA A 381 16.28 16.35 -13.18
CA ALA A 381 16.77 15.06 -13.67
C ALA A 381 15.87 14.54 -14.81
N LEU A 382 16.39 13.66 -15.67
CA LEU A 382 15.63 13.14 -16.81
C LEU A 382 14.30 12.49 -16.38
N LYS A 383 14.32 11.77 -15.25
CA LYS A 383 13.13 11.19 -14.61
C LYS A 383 12.07 12.20 -14.14
N ASP A 384 12.46 13.44 -13.87
CA ASP A 384 11.54 14.49 -13.43
C ASP A 384 10.86 15.18 -14.64
N ILE A 385 11.41 14.98 -15.85
CA ILE A 385 10.91 15.57 -17.10
C ILE A 385 9.94 14.61 -17.79
N SER A 386 10.32 13.33 -17.90
CA SER A 386 9.64 12.31 -18.72
C SER A 386 8.99 11.21 -17.86
N ALA A 387 7.74 10.87 -18.18
CA ALA A 387 7.04 9.76 -17.51
C ALA A 387 7.68 8.40 -17.83
N THR A 388 8.22 8.24 -19.05
CA THR A 388 8.87 6.99 -19.47
C THR A 388 10.18 6.75 -18.72
N ALA A 389 11.03 7.76 -18.63
CA ALA A 389 12.27 7.70 -17.86
C ALA A 389 12.01 7.30 -16.39
N GLN A 390 10.96 7.86 -15.81
CA GLN A 390 10.52 7.52 -14.46
C GLN A 390 10.00 6.08 -14.34
N GLN A 391 9.19 5.62 -15.30
CA GLN A 391 8.68 4.25 -15.29
C GLN A 391 9.81 3.23 -15.40
N VAL A 392 10.81 3.50 -16.24
CA VAL A 392 12.02 2.69 -16.34
C VAL A 392 12.80 2.68 -15.03
N GLU A 393 12.97 3.84 -14.37
CA GLU A 393 13.63 3.92 -13.06
C GLU A 393 12.92 3.03 -12.02
N ILE A 394 11.59 3.13 -11.92
CA ILE A 394 10.79 2.34 -10.96
C ILE A 394 10.98 0.85 -11.20
N ARG A 395 10.94 0.40 -12.46
CA ARG A 395 11.14 -1.01 -12.83
C ARG A 395 12.56 -1.46 -12.48
N LEU A 396 13.59 -0.69 -12.83
CA LEU A 396 14.98 -0.99 -12.48
C LEU A 396 15.17 -1.09 -10.96
N GLN A 397 14.60 -0.18 -10.18
CA GLN A 397 14.67 -0.23 -8.72
C GLN A 397 13.96 -1.45 -8.14
N GLN A 398 12.78 -1.82 -8.67
CA GLN A 398 12.07 -3.05 -8.27
C GLN A 398 12.91 -4.30 -8.52
N PHE A 399 13.49 -4.44 -9.73
CA PHE A 399 14.37 -5.56 -10.06
C PHE A 399 15.61 -5.61 -9.17
N CYS A 400 16.16 -4.45 -8.79
CA CYS A 400 17.32 -4.39 -7.90
C CYS A 400 16.98 -4.74 -6.44
N TYR A 401 15.73 -4.54 -6.02
CA TYR A 401 15.30 -4.80 -4.65
C TYR A 401 14.79 -6.23 -4.42
N TRP A 402 14.22 -6.88 -5.44
CA TRP A 402 13.70 -8.24 -5.34
C TRP A 402 14.70 -9.28 -4.81
N PRO A 403 15.98 -9.33 -5.21
CA PRO A 403 16.93 -10.28 -4.66
C PRO A 403 17.10 -10.12 -3.14
N MET A 404 17.13 -8.87 -2.66
CA MET A 404 17.23 -8.55 -1.24
C MET A 404 15.95 -8.93 -0.47
N GLN A 405 14.76 -8.69 -1.05
CA GLN A 405 13.53 -9.18 -0.44
C GLN A 405 13.48 -10.71 -0.40
N TYR A 406 13.89 -11.37 -1.47
CA TYR A 406 13.87 -12.82 -1.56
C TYR A 406 14.78 -13.49 -0.51
N THR A 407 15.96 -12.93 -0.23
CA THR A 407 16.84 -13.46 0.83
C THR A 407 16.18 -13.38 2.21
N THR A 408 15.47 -12.29 2.53
CA THR A 408 14.72 -12.17 3.79
C THR A 408 13.58 -13.19 3.90
N LEU A 409 12.90 -13.50 2.79
CA LEU A 409 11.87 -14.54 2.74
C LEU A 409 12.43 -15.95 2.89
N ARG A 410 13.65 -16.18 2.39
CA ARG A 410 14.33 -17.45 2.56
C ARG A 410 14.79 -17.65 4.01
N GLN A 411 15.28 -16.59 4.66
CA GLN A 411 15.60 -16.61 6.08
C GLN A 411 14.38 -16.98 6.94
N ARG A 412 13.18 -16.48 6.59
CA ARG A 412 11.92 -16.89 7.26
C ARG A 412 11.72 -18.41 7.28
N LYS A 413 12.09 -19.13 6.21
CA LYS A 413 11.95 -20.60 6.16
C LYS A 413 12.88 -21.33 7.16
N ASN A 414 13.93 -20.65 7.62
CA ASN A 414 14.86 -21.16 8.62
C ASN A 414 14.44 -20.80 10.07
N ASP A 415 13.36 -20.02 10.23
CA ASP A 415 12.80 -19.60 11.51
C ASP A 415 11.39 -20.20 11.71
N TRP A 416 10.86 -20.09 12.94
CA TRP A 416 9.49 -20.50 13.28
C TRP A 416 8.41 -19.76 12.46
N GLU A 417 7.35 -20.44 12.03
CA GLU A 417 6.30 -19.81 11.20
C GLU A 417 5.47 -18.80 12.01
N SER A 418 5.39 -18.96 13.33
CA SER A 418 4.74 -18.02 14.27
C SER A 418 5.44 -16.67 14.39
N VAL A 419 6.63 -16.48 13.79
CA VAL A 419 7.34 -15.20 13.78
C VAL A 419 6.64 -14.21 12.84
N THR A 420 5.93 -13.25 13.43
CA THR A 420 5.10 -12.28 12.71
C THR A 420 5.87 -11.13 12.04
N THR A 421 7.16 -10.93 12.38
CA THR A 421 7.94 -9.77 11.91
C THR A 421 8.19 -9.78 10.40
N SER A 422 8.26 -10.96 9.78
CA SER A 422 8.53 -11.13 8.34
C SER A 422 7.25 -11.20 7.48
N HIS A 423 6.06 -11.21 8.09
CA HIS A 423 4.79 -11.30 7.35
C HIS A 423 4.51 -10.07 6.45
N PRO A 424 4.80 -8.82 6.88
CA PRO A 424 4.68 -7.66 6.00
C PRO A 424 5.65 -7.72 4.81
N ASP A 425 6.87 -8.24 5.00
CA ASP A 425 7.85 -8.43 3.91
C ASP A 425 7.33 -9.40 2.85
N TYR A 426 6.73 -10.51 3.28
CA TYR A 426 6.08 -11.48 2.40
C TYR A 426 4.96 -10.84 1.58
N ILE A 427 4.04 -10.13 2.24
CA ILE A 427 2.90 -9.51 1.56
C ILE A 427 3.37 -8.48 0.53
N ARG A 428 4.40 -7.68 0.86
CA ARG A 428 4.95 -6.67 -0.05
C ARG A 428 5.65 -7.29 -1.25
N PHE A 429 6.46 -8.32 -1.05
CA PHE A 429 7.16 -9.02 -2.13
C PHE A 429 6.16 -9.61 -3.13
N TYR A 430 5.17 -10.37 -2.64
CA TYR A 430 4.17 -10.96 -3.52
C TYR A 430 3.24 -9.93 -4.15
N ASN A 431 2.92 -8.83 -3.46
CA ASN A 431 2.18 -7.73 -4.08
C ASN A 431 2.95 -7.12 -5.25
N SER A 432 4.25 -6.85 -5.07
CA SER A 432 5.12 -6.33 -6.14
C SER A 432 5.20 -7.29 -7.32
N LEU A 433 5.44 -8.59 -7.06
CA LEU A 433 5.54 -9.60 -8.11
C LEU A 433 4.22 -9.76 -8.88
N TRP A 434 3.08 -9.78 -8.17
CA TRP A 434 1.76 -9.95 -8.78
C TRP A 434 1.36 -8.73 -9.61
N LEU A 435 1.71 -7.52 -9.16
CA LEU A 435 1.50 -6.30 -9.94
C LEU A 435 2.32 -6.29 -11.23
N VAL A 436 3.61 -6.64 -11.16
CA VAL A 436 4.45 -6.70 -12.37
C VAL A 436 3.94 -7.78 -13.33
N ALA A 437 3.58 -8.96 -12.82
CA ALA A 437 3.03 -10.03 -13.65
C ALA A 437 1.75 -9.59 -14.38
N ASN A 438 0.79 -8.98 -13.68
CA ASN A 438 -0.42 -8.48 -14.32
C ASN A 438 -0.15 -7.34 -15.29
N ASP A 439 0.78 -6.44 -14.96
CA ASP A 439 1.15 -5.35 -15.85
C ASP A 439 1.74 -5.90 -17.17
N VAL A 440 2.57 -6.94 -17.11
CA VAL A 440 3.10 -7.64 -18.30
C VAL A 440 2.00 -8.35 -19.08
N ILE A 441 1.10 -9.09 -18.40
CA ILE A 441 0.00 -9.81 -19.07
C ILE A 441 -0.93 -8.83 -19.79
N ILE A 442 -1.36 -7.77 -19.11
CA ILE A 442 -2.18 -6.71 -19.70
C ILE A 442 -1.39 -5.97 -20.79
N GLY A 443 -0.09 -5.78 -20.58
CA GLY A 443 0.81 -5.13 -21.54
C GLY A 443 0.92 -5.89 -22.86
N ILE A 444 1.05 -7.22 -22.83
CA ILE A 444 1.08 -8.04 -24.05
C ILE A 444 -0.24 -7.93 -24.82
N ALA A 445 -1.37 -7.98 -24.11
CA ALA A 445 -2.69 -7.83 -24.74
C ALA A 445 -2.91 -6.42 -25.31
N LEU A 446 -2.49 -5.38 -24.59
CA LEU A 446 -2.58 -3.99 -25.05
C LEU A 446 -1.62 -3.73 -26.21
N GLY A 447 -0.40 -4.24 -26.15
CA GLY A 447 0.64 -4.06 -27.16
C GLY A 447 0.28 -4.71 -28.48
N SER A 448 -0.20 -5.96 -28.45
CA SER A 448 -0.72 -6.64 -29.65
C SER A 448 -1.85 -5.84 -30.29
N TYR A 449 -2.81 -5.36 -29.49
CA TYR A 449 -3.89 -4.51 -29.98
C TYR A 449 -3.39 -3.20 -30.63
N ILE A 450 -2.42 -2.53 -30.01
CA ILE A 450 -1.83 -1.28 -30.55
C ILE A 450 -1.07 -1.55 -31.85
N ILE A 451 -0.29 -2.63 -31.92
CA ILE A 451 0.53 -3.00 -33.08
C ILE A 451 -0.38 -3.33 -34.27
N ASP A 452 -1.40 -4.17 -34.07
CA ASP A 452 -2.32 -4.58 -35.13
C ASP A 452 -3.12 -3.41 -35.71
N ASN A 453 -3.37 -2.38 -34.90
CA ASN A 453 -4.15 -1.20 -35.29
C ASN A 453 -3.28 0.08 -35.39
N ALA A 454 -1.96 -0.05 -35.57
CA ALA A 454 -1.03 1.08 -35.50
C ALA A 454 -1.33 2.17 -36.55
N GLU A 455 -1.66 1.77 -37.78
CA GLU A 455 -2.02 2.71 -38.86
C GLU A 455 -3.33 3.45 -38.55
N TRP A 456 -4.35 2.73 -38.10
CA TRP A 456 -5.63 3.33 -37.71
C TRP A 456 -5.44 4.29 -36.54
N ALA A 457 -4.68 3.88 -35.52
CA ALA A 457 -4.39 4.72 -34.35
C ALA A 457 -3.59 5.97 -34.74
N ALA A 458 -2.64 5.86 -35.67
CA ALA A 458 -1.89 7.01 -36.19
C ALA A 458 -2.81 8.00 -36.89
N ASN A 459 -3.68 7.52 -37.78
CA ASN A 459 -4.63 8.36 -38.50
C ASN A 459 -5.62 9.03 -37.53
N ALA A 460 -6.11 8.29 -36.53
CA ALA A 460 -7.00 8.84 -35.51
C ALA A 460 -6.31 9.92 -34.66
N ILE A 461 -5.05 9.70 -34.24
CA ILE A 461 -4.27 10.70 -33.49
C ILE A 461 -3.97 11.93 -34.35
N SER A 462 -3.58 11.73 -35.62
CA SER A 462 -3.32 12.82 -36.56
C SER A 462 -4.56 13.69 -36.78
N GLU A 463 -5.72 13.06 -36.98
CA GLU A 463 -6.99 13.78 -37.13
C GLU A 463 -7.40 14.50 -35.83
N LEU A 464 -7.22 13.86 -34.67
CA LEU A 464 -7.48 14.49 -33.38
C LEU A 464 -6.59 15.73 -33.16
N LEU A 465 -5.31 15.64 -33.51
CA LEU A 465 -4.37 16.76 -33.45
C LEU A 465 -4.82 17.88 -34.39
N ARG A 466 -5.15 17.57 -35.64
CA ARG A 466 -5.61 18.56 -36.62
C ARG A 466 -6.87 19.29 -36.14
N VAL A 467 -7.87 18.55 -35.66
CA VAL A 467 -9.14 19.14 -35.20
C VAL A 467 -8.97 19.96 -33.92
N TYR A 468 -8.33 19.40 -32.89
CA TYR A 468 -8.32 20.05 -31.56
C TYR A 468 -7.15 20.98 -31.32
N THR A 469 -5.98 20.73 -31.93
CA THR A 469 -4.79 21.57 -31.71
C THR A 469 -4.59 22.62 -32.79
N VAL A 470 -5.15 22.44 -33.99
CA VAL A 470 -5.06 23.42 -35.08
C VAL A 470 -6.41 24.09 -35.31
N GLU A 471 -7.41 23.39 -35.82
CA GLU A 471 -8.68 24.00 -36.26
C GLU A 471 -9.46 24.65 -35.10
N ALA A 472 -9.55 23.99 -33.95
CA ALA A 472 -10.25 24.54 -32.79
C ALA A 472 -9.56 25.80 -32.25
N LEU A 473 -8.21 25.84 -32.24
CA LEU A 473 -7.46 27.03 -31.84
C LEU A 473 -7.63 28.16 -32.86
N GLN A 474 -7.54 27.87 -34.16
CA GLN A 474 -7.76 28.86 -35.22
C GLN A 474 -9.17 29.45 -35.12
N ARG A 475 -10.21 28.61 -35.04
CA ARG A 475 -11.60 29.07 -34.87
C ARG A 475 -11.77 29.92 -33.62
N SER A 476 -11.15 29.50 -32.51
CA SER A 476 -11.20 30.28 -31.28
C SER A 476 -10.52 31.64 -31.43
N ILE A 477 -9.35 31.72 -32.05
CA ILE A 477 -8.63 32.99 -32.25
C ILE A 477 -9.39 33.91 -33.21
N SER A 478 -9.89 33.38 -34.32
CA SER A 478 -10.73 34.16 -35.25
C SER A 478 -12.00 34.68 -34.59
N TRP A 479 -12.62 33.89 -33.70
CA TRP A 479 -13.77 34.34 -32.90
C TRP A 479 -13.40 35.46 -31.93
N LEU A 480 -12.19 35.42 -31.35
CA LEU A 480 -11.66 36.48 -30.47
C LEU A 480 -11.31 37.78 -31.22
N MET A 481 -10.86 37.70 -32.49
CA MET A 481 -10.58 38.86 -33.33
C MET A 481 -11.84 39.62 -33.77
N GLY A 482 -12.99 38.93 -33.79
CA GLY A 482 -14.30 39.53 -33.98
C GLY A 482 -14.84 40.15 -32.69
N TRP A 483 -16.09 39.85 -32.33
CA TRP A 483 -16.73 40.31 -31.09
C TRP A 483 -17.15 39.12 -30.22
N PRO A 484 -16.22 38.52 -29.45
CA PRO A 484 -16.53 37.35 -28.66
C PRO A 484 -17.58 37.69 -27.59
N ALA A 485 -18.67 36.93 -27.55
CA ALA A 485 -19.78 37.10 -26.59
C ALA A 485 -20.35 38.55 -26.51
N GLY A 486 -20.25 39.34 -27.58
CA GLY A 486 -20.69 40.74 -27.61
C GLY A 486 -19.75 41.72 -26.90
N LEU A 487 -18.57 41.28 -26.47
CA LEU A 487 -17.56 42.10 -25.81
C LEU A 487 -16.77 42.87 -26.88
N LYS A 488 -16.85 44.20 -26.86
CA LYS A 488 -16.12 45.06 -27.80
C LYS A 488 -14.65 45.14 -27.39
N LEU A 489 -13.83 44.29 -27.99
CA LEU A 489 -12.38 44.27 -27.81
C LEU A 489 -11.71 45.37 -28.65
N ASN A 490 -10.48 45.73 -28.29
CA ASN A 490 -9.65 46.58 -29.13
C ASN A 490 -9.25 45.83 -30.41
N SER A 491 -9.73 46.30 -31.56
CA SER A 491 -9.56 45.63 -32.85
C SER A 491 -8.10 45.50 -33.27
N GLU A 492 -7.31 46.56 -33.17
CA GLU A 492 -5.90 46.57 -33.61
C GLU A 492 -5.06 45.56 -32.82
N LEU A 493 -5.22 45.55 -31.49
CA LEU A 493 -4.50 44.61 -30.64
C LEU A 493 -4.97 43.17 -30.85
N ALA A 494 -6.28 42.96 -31.03
CA ALA A 494 -6.84 41.64 -31.29
C ALA A 494 -6.34 41.08 -32.62
N LEU A 495 -6.26 41.91 -33.67
CA LEU A 495 -5.68 41.56 -34.97
C LEU A 495 -4.20 41.20 -34.83
N PHE A 496 -3.40 42.04 -34.18
CA PHE A 496 -1.97 41.78 -33.98
C PHE A 496 -1.69 40.47 -33.22
N LEU A 497 -2.36 40.25 -32.08
CA LEU A 497 -2.21 39.01 -31.31
C LEU A 497 -2.75 37.79 -32.09
N GLY A 498 -3.86 37.97 -32.79
CA GLY A 498 -4.47 36.95 -33.62
C GLY A 498 -3.53 36.47 -34.72
N ASP A 499 -3.01 37.39 -35.53
CA ASP A 499 -2.09 37.08 -36.64
C ASP A 499 -0.81 36.41 -36.13
N LEU A 500 -0.25 36.88 -35.00
CA LEU A 500 0.94 36.28 -34.38
C LEU A 500 0.68 34.81 -33.98
N PHE A 501 -0.43 34.52 -33.31
CA PHE A 501 -0.73 33.16 -32.87
C PHE A 501 -1.15 32.25 -34.02
N LEU A 502 -1.91 32.76 -35.00
CA LEU A 502 -2.27 32.03 -36.21
C LEU A 502 -1.03 31.63 -37.01
N TRP A 503 -0.06 32.53 -37.16
CA TRP A 503 1.21 32.23 -37.83
C TRP A 503 1.97 31.06 -37.18
N VAL A 504 2.03 31.02 -35.84
CA VAL A 504 2.65 29.90 -35.12
C VAL A 504 1.84 28.60 -35.25
N ILE A 505 0.49 28.68 -35.28
CA ILE A 505 -0.37 27.51 -35.51
C ILE A 505 -0.16 26.96 -36.91
N ASP A 506 -0.04 27.80 -37.93
CA ASP A 506 0.21 27.37 -39.30
C ASP A 506 1.58 26.70 -39.43
N TYR A 507 2.60 27.24 -38.77
CA TYR A 507 3.91 26.58 -38.66
C TYR A 507 3.78 25.20 -37.99
N TRP A 508 3.03 25.10 -36.90
CA TRP A 508 2.81 23.82 -36.21
C TRP A 508 2.00 22.82 -37.05
N SER A 509 1.03 23.29 -37.83
CA SER A 509 0.27 22.47 -38.78
C SER A 509 1.20 21.79 -39.80
N ASN A 510 2.17 22.53 -40.34
CA ASN A 510 3.20 21.97 -41.22
C ASN A 510 4.04 20.90 -40.51
N CYS A 511 4.38 21.07 -39.23
CA CYS A 511 5.06 20.06 -38.44
C CYS A 511 4.21 18.79 -38.21
N ILE A 512 2.88 18.92 -38.07
CA ILE A 512 1.98 17.75 -37.94
C ILE A 512 1.97 16.96 -39.27
N VAL A 513 1.89 17.66 -40.40
CA VAL A 513 1.91 17.02 -41.73
C VAL A 513 3.21 16.26 -41.97
N THR A 514 4.36 16.82 -41.58
CA THR A 514 5.65 16.11 -41.69
C THR A 514 5.79 14.94 -40.71
N LEU A 515 5.12 14.99 -39.56
CA LEU A 515 5.09 13.90 -38.57
C LEU A 515 4.17 12.74 -39.00
N GLN A 516 3.12 13.00 -39.78
CA GLN A 516 2.11 12.03 -40.18
C GLN A 516 2.67 10.69 -40.72
N PRO A 517 3.64 10.64 -41.66
CA PRO A 517 4.20 9.37 -42.14
C PRO A 517 5.03 8.61 -41.09
N VAL A 518 5.58 9.30 -40.08
CA VAL A 518 6.39 8.70 -39.02
C VAL A 518 5.53 8.21 -37.85
N LEU A 519 4.33 8.77 -37.69
CA LEU A 519 3.43 8.49 -36.58
C LEU A 519 3.05 6.99 -36.42
N PRO A 520 2.78 6.21 -37.49
CA PRO A 520 2.55 4.77 -37.37
C PRO A 520 3.74 4.01 -36.77
N HIS A 521 4.98 4.38 -37.14
CA HIS A 521 6.19 3.77 -36.60
C HIS A 521 6.38 4.10 -35.12
N ILE A 522 6.07 5.33 -34.70
CA ILE A 522 6.10 5.73 -33.29
C ILE A 522 5.07 4.92 -32.50
N ILE A 523 3.84 4.77 -33.00
CA ILE A 523 2.79 4.00 -32.33
C ILE A 523 3.14 2.52 -32.28
N TRP A 524 3.71 1.97 -33.35
CA TRP A 524 4.21 0.60 -33.35
C TRP A 524 5.28 0.39 -32.29
N PHE A 525 6.23 1.32 -32.16
CA PHE A 525 7.27 1.28 -31.13
C PHE A 525 6.68 1.40 -29.71
N ILE A 526 5.67 2.25 -29.51
CA ILE A 526 4.90 2.32 -28.26
C ILE A 526 4.22 0.97 -27.98
N GLY A 527 3.59 0.35 -28.99
CA GLY A 527 3.01 -0.98 -28.89
C GLY A 527 4.02 -2.04 -28.48
N PHE A 528 5.20 -2.04 -29.10
CA PHE A 528 6.32 -2.94 -28.76
C PHE A 528 6.81 -2.74 -27.31
N SER A 529 6.85 -1.50 -26.81
CA SER A 529 7.24 -1.24 -25.41
C SER A 529 6.34 -1.92 -24.38
N SER A 530 5.11 -2.30 -24.77
CA SER A 530 4.13 -2.96 -23.89
C SER A 530 4.56 -4.36 -23.44
N PHE A 531 5.54 -4.99 -24.08
CA PHE A 531 6.15 -6.25 -23.59
C PHE A 531 6.79 -6.08 -22.21
N ALA A 532 7.24 -4.87 -21.86
CA ALA A 532 7.75 -4.53 -20.54
C ALA A 532 6.63 -4.17 -19.52
N GLY A 533 5.36 -4.24 -19.93
CA GLY A 533 4.18 -3.98 -19.12
C GLY A 533 3.27 -2.88 -19.68
N ALA A 534 1.97 -2.90 -19.37
CA ALA A 534 0.98 -1.92 -19.81
C ALA A 534 1.28 -0.49 -19.33
N SER A 535 1.98 -0.36 -18.21
CA SER A 535 2.47 0.91 -17.68
C SER A 535 3.42 1.67 -18.64
N MET A 536 4.18 0.95 -19.47
CA MET A 536 5.16 1.54 -20.41
C MET A 536 4.51 2.32 -21.56
N PRO A 537 3.58 1.76 -22.35
CA PRO A 537 2.92 2.51 -23.41
C PRO A 537 2.12 3.69 -22.87
N ILE A 538 1.50 3.56 -21.69
CA ILE A 538 0.79 4.68 -21.03
C ILE A 538 1.74 5.84 -20.73
N ALA A 539 2.92 5.53 -20.18
CA ALA A 539 3.94 6.54 -19.93
C ALA A 539 4.44 7.20 -21.23
N MET A 540 4.63 6.40 -22.30
CA MET A 540 5.03 6.92 -23.62
C MET A 540 3.96 7.79 -24.25
N PHE A 541 2.67 7.42 -24.15
CA PHE A 541 1.57 8.26 -24.63
C PHE A 541 1.46 9.58 -23.87
N SER A 542 1.72 9.59 -22.55
CA SER A 542 1.77 10.82 -21.76
C SER A 542 2.89 11.77 -22.21
N ASP A 543 4.06 11.22 -22.54
CA ASP A 543 5.19 12.02 -23.05
C ASP A 543 4.93 12.47 -24.49
N LEU A 544 4.36 11.61 -25.34
CA LEU A 544 3.92 11.95 -26.69
C LEU A 544 2.90 13.11 -26.67
N LEU A 545 1.89 13.05 -25.79
CA LEU A 545 0.93 14.15 -25.59
C LEU A 545 1.63 15.45 -25.18
N SER A 546 2.64 15.37 -24.32
CA SER A 546 3.41 16.55 -23.88
C SER A 546 4.19 17.16 -25.06
N SER A 547 4.82 16.35 -25.91
CA SER A 547 5.52 16.80 -27.11
C SER A 547 4.58 17.39 -28.17
N LEU A 548 3.43 16.76 -28.40
CA LEU A 548 2.46 17.19 -29.41
C LEU A 548 1.71 18.48 -29.03
N THR A 549 1.77 18.92 -27.78
CA THR A 549 1.05 20.11 -27.28
C THR A 549 1.98 21.25 -26.84
N VAL A 550 3.25 21.23 -27.27
CA VAL A 550 4.26 22.24 -26.92
C VAL A 550 3.85 23.66 -27.35
N HIS A 551 3.25 23.81 -28.54
CA HIS A 551 2.77 25.11 -29.03
C HIS A 551 1.71 25.73 -28.10
N ILE A 552 0.77 24.93 -27.57
CA ILE A 552 -0.26 25.39 -26.60
C ILE A 552 0.39 25.84 -25.30
N TYR A 553 1.41 25.11 -24.83
CA TYR A 553 2.19 25.52 -23.67
C TYR A 553 2.92 26.85 -23.92
N SER A 554 3.48 27.03 -25.10
CA SER A 554 4.13 28.29 -25.52
C SER A 554 3.14 29.47 -25.53
N PHE A 555 1.95 29.30 -26.11
CA PHE A 555 0.89 30.32 -26.13
C PHE A 555 0.42 30.70 -24.74
N TYR A 556 0.20 29.72 -23.87
CA TYR A 556 -0.13 29.97 -22.48
C TYR A 556 0.98 30.78 -21.78
N LEU A 557 2.26 30.41 -21.96
CA LEU A 557 3.37 31.11 -21.33
C LEU A 557 3.50 32.55 -21.84
N ALA A 558 3.37 32.76 -23.15
CA ALA A 558 3.45 34.07 -23.77
C ALA A 558 2.29 34.98 -23.32
N SER A 559 1.05 34.50 -23.44
CA SER A 559 -0.14 35.26 -23.04
C SER A 559 -0.19 35.55 -21.54
N ALA A 560 0.19 34.58 -20.69
CA ALA A 560 0.30 34.79 -19.25
C ALA A 560 1.33 35.87 -18.90
N ARG A 561 2.48 35.88 -19.58
CA ARG A 561 3.52 36.89 -19.36
C ARG A 561 3.06 38.28 -19.77
N ILE A 562 2.43 38.41 -20.93
CA ILE A 562 1.87 39.69 -21.41
C ILE A 562 0.81 40.19 -20.43
N TYR A 563 -0.12 39.33 -20.02
CA TYR A 563 -1.16 39.68 -19.05
C TYR A 563 -0.57 40.11 -17.70
N HIS A 564 0.40 39.35 -17.16
CA HIS A 564 1.05 39.69 -15.89
C HIS A 564 1.81 41.01 -15.95
N TRP A 565 2.53 41.28 -17.05
CA TRP A 565 3.21 42.54 -17.28
C TRP A 565 2.23 43.70 -17.34
N GLN A 566 1.14 43.57 -18.11
CA GLN A 566 0.13 44.61 -18.23
C GLN A 566 -0.53 44.91 -16.88
N LEU A 567 -0.88 43.88 -16.09
CA LEU A 567 -1.48 44.03 -14.77
C LEU A 567 -0.52 44.75 -13.81
N THR A 568 0.76 44.38 -13.81
CA THR A 568 1.78 44.99 -12.95
C THR A 568 2.03 46.46 -13.30
N ILE A 569 2.07 46.79 -14.60
CA ILE A 569 2.19 48.18 -15.07
C ILE A 569 0.94 48.97 -14.66
N LEU A 570 -0.24 48.40 -14.82
CA LEU A 570 -1.51 49.04 -14.47
C LEU A 570 -1.63 49.32 -12.97
N ILE A 571 -1.19 48.39 -12.11
CA ILE A 571 -1.08 48.61 -10.66
C ILE A 571 -0.10 49.75 -10.35
N SER A 572 1.06 49.76 -11.02
CA SER A 572 2.09 50.79 -10.80
C SER A 572 1.62 52.18 -11.21
N LEU A 573 0.95 52.29 -12.37
CA LEU A 573 0.34 53.53 -12.84
C LEU A 573 -0.86 53.95 -11.96
N PHE A 574 -1.64 53.00 -11.44
CA PHE A 574 -2.70 53.33 -10.50
C PHE A 574 -2.15 53.93 -9.19
N HIS A 575 -0.99 53.48 -8.73
CA HIS A 575 -0.29 54.12 -7.62
C HIS A 575 0.20 55.53 -7.99
N LEU A 576 0.70 55.73 -9.20
CA LEU A 576 1.08 57.05 -9.73
C LEU A 576 -0.10 58.05 -9.66
N PHE A 577 -1.33 57.69 -10.05
CA PHE A 577 -2.50 58.60 -9.90
C PHE A 577 -2.82 58.98 -8.47
N ARG A 578 -2.48 58.10 -7.53
CA ARG A 578 -2.74 58.32 -6.11
C ARG A 578 -1.62 59.11 -5.43
N GLY A 579 -0.59 59.54 -6.16
CA GLY A 579 0.59 60.18 -5.59
C GLY A 579 1.44 59.21 -4.76
N LYS A 580 1.43 57.91 -5.11
CA LYS A 580 2.07 56.84 -4.35
C LYS A 580 3.11 56.10 -5.18
N LYS A 581 4.20 55.69 -4.55
CA LYS A 581 5.30 54.91 -5.15
C LYS A 581 5.55 53.64 -4.34
N HIS A 582 5.73 52.51 -5.01
CA HIS A 582 6.20 51.29 -4.34
C HIS A 582 7.71 51.37 -4.12
N ASN A 583 8.14 51.31 -2.86
CA ASN A 583 9.54 51.32 -2.47
C ASN A 583 10.04 49.88 -2.33
N VAL A 584 10.79 49.41 -3.33
CA VAL A 584 11.32 48.04 -3.39
C VAL A 584 12.24 47.72 -2.20
N LEU A 585 13.00 48.70 -1.70
CA LEU A 585 13.97 48.49 -0.62
C LEU A 585 13.30 48.26 0.74
N ARG A 586 12.12 48.87 0.97
CA ARG A 586 11.36 48.75 2.23
C ARG A 586 10.07 47.96 2.09
N ASN A 587 9.81 47.39 0.89
CA ASN A 587 8.61 46.65 0.52
C ASN A 587 7.30 47.29 1.01
N ARG A 588 7.17 48.61 0.83
CA ARG A 588 6.02 49.42 1.27
C ARG A 588 5.63 50.47 0.24
N ILE A 589 4.45 51.05 0.39
CA ILE A 589 3.94 52.11 -0.48
C ILE A 589 4.18 53.45 0.21
N ASP A 590 5.01 54.31 -0.38
CA ASP A 590 5.36 55.64 0.11
C ASP A 590 4.60 56.71 -0.71
N SER A 591 4.29 57.86 -0.12
CA SER A 591 3.82 59.04 -0.88
C SER A 591 5.01 59.67 -1.62
N CYS A 592 4.77 60.10 -2.86
CA CYS A 592 5.77 60.77 -3.69
C CYS A 592 5.08 61.95 -4.37
N ASP A 593 5.71 63.12 -4.32
CA ASP A 593 5.23 64.31 -5.03
C ASP A 593 5.63 64.17 -6.50
N TYR A 594 4.63 64.10 -7.37
CA TYR A 594 4.82 63.97 -8.82
C TYR A 594 4.46 65.30 -9.49
N ASP A 595 5.25 65.70 -10.49
CA ASP A 595 4.92 66.86 -11.33
C ASP A 595 3.66 66.61 -12.15
N LEU A 596 2.93 67.67 -12.50
CA LEU A 596 1.68 67.60 -13.28
C LEU A 596 1.86 66.84 -14.60
N ASP A 597 3.00 67.04 -15.27
CA ASP A 597 3.31 66.38 -16.55
C ASP A 597 3.46 64.86 -16.40
N GLN A 598 4.11 64.42 -15.32
CA GLN A 598 4.29 62.99 -15.03
C GLN A 598 2.94 62.32 -14.69
N LEU A 599 2.09 63.03 -13.95
CA LEU A 599 0.74 62.57 -13.64
C LEU A 599 -0.12 62.48 -14.91
N LEU A 600 -0.04 63.48 -15.79
CA LEU A 600 -0.77 63.52 -17.06
C LEU A 600 -0.38 62.35 -17.97
N VAL A 601 0.93 62.17 -18.22
CA VAL A 601 1.45 61.08 -19.06
C VAL A 601 1.08 59.72 -18.47
N GLY A 602 1.20 59.58 -17.15
CA GLY A 602 0.72 58.40 -16.43
C GLY A 602 -0.75 58.12 -16.74
N THR A 603 -1.60 59.15 -16.67
CA THR A 603 -3.07 59.01 -16.77
C THR A 603 -3.48 58.57 -18.16
N ILE A 604 -2.83 59.13 -19.19
CA ILE A 604 -3.04 58.72 -20.58
C ILE A 604 -2.58 57.27 -20.78
N LEU A 605 -1.40 56.89 -20.28
CA LEU A 605 -0.90 55.52 -20.44
C LEU A 605 -1.77 54.50 -19.69
N PHE A 606 -2.27 54.84 -18.50
CA PHE A 606 -3.16 53.98 -17.73
C PHE A 606 -4.51 53.79 -18.42
N THR A 607 -5.13 54.88 -18.87
CA THR A 607 -6.42 54.79 -19.57
C THR A 607 -6.29 53.93 -20.83
N LEU A 608 -5.22 54.10 -21.60
CA LEU A 608 -4.89 53.24 -22.75
C LEU A 608 -4.73 51.77 -22.33
N LEU A 609 -3.83 51.46 -21.39
CA LEU A 609 -3.57 50.08 -20.97
C LEU A 609 -4.80 49.42 -20.34
N PHE A 610 -5.64 50.18 -19.62
CA PHE A 610 -6.90 49.70 -19.05
C PHE A 610 -7.89 49.31 -20.14
N PHE A 611 -8.04 50.11 -21.20
CA PHE A 611 -8.91 49.76 -22.32
C PHE A 611 -8.37 48.61 -23.19
N LEU A 612 -7.05 48.38 -23.19
CA LEU A 612 -6.43 47.21 -23.86
C LEU A 612 -6.53 45.92 -23.02
N LEU A 613 -6.76 46.03 -21.70
CA LEU A 613 -6.74 44.89 -20.77
C LEU A 613 -7.76 43.80 -21.11
N PRO A 614 -9.04 44.11 -21.44
CA PRO A 614 -10.03 43.08 -21.78
C PRO A 614 -9.56 42.19 -22.93
N THR A 615 -8.95 42.76 -23.97
CA THR A 615 -8.43 41.97 -25.11
C THR A 615 -7.38 40.97 -24.64
N VAL A 616 -6.38 41.40 -23.86
CA VAL A 616 -5.31 40.51 -23.36
C VAL A 616 -5.86 39.44 -22.43
N VAL A 617 -6.80 39.79 -21.55
CA VAL A 617 -7.44 38.84 -20.62
C VAL A 617 -8.14 37.71 -21.37
N VAL A 618 -8.93 38.02 -22.41
CA VAL A 618 -9.69 36.98 -23.11
C VAL A 618 -8.76 36.03 -23.88
N PHE A 619 -7.71 36.55 -24.52
CA PHE A 619 -6.67 35.71 -25.16
C PHE A 619 -5.95 34.82 -24.14
N TYR A 620 -5.56 35.37 -22.98
CA TYR A 620 -4.96 34.60 -21.89
C TYR A 620 -5.88 33.48 -21.40
N LEU A 621 -7.15 33.80 -21.11
CA LEU A 621 -8.12 32.83 -20.60
C LEU A 621 -8.34 31.67 -21.58
N ASN A 622 -8.39 31.95 -22.89
CA ASN A 622 -8.54 30.91 -23.90
C ASN A 622 -7.41 29.87 -23.84
N PHE A 623 -6.15 30.33 -23.85
CA PHE A 623 -4.99 29.42 -23.78
C PHE A 623 -4.84 28.79 -22.39
N ALA A 624 -5.24 29.48 -21.32
CA ALA A 624 -5.29 28.91 -19.98
C ALA A 624 -6.28 27.73 -19.91
N VAL A 625 -7.48 27.85 -20.49
CA VAL A 625 -8.45 26.74 -20.56
C VAL A 625 -7.90 25.57 -21.36
N ALA A 626 -7.34 25.82 -22.55
CA ALA A 626 -6.71 24.78 -23.37
C ALA A 626 -5.59 24.06 -22.59
N ARG A 627 -4.77 24.81 -21.84
CA ARG A 627 -3.71 24.25 -21.01
C ARG A 627 -4.26 23.40 -19.86
N MET A 628 -5.32 23.83 -19.20
CA MET A 628 -5.93 23.09 -18.08
C MET A 628 -6.55 21.76 -18.55
N VAL A 629 -7.10 21.69 -19.76
CA VAL A 629 -7.56 20.43 -20.37
C VAL A 629 -6.40 19.44 -20.55
N ILE A 630 -5.27 19.89 -21.09
CA ILE A 630 -4.08 19.05 -21.28
C ILE A 630 -3.50 18.57 -19.94
N ILE A 631 -3.43 19.45 -18.94
CA ILE A 631 -2.98 19.08 -17.58
C ILE A 631 -3.92 18.02 -16.99
N SER A 632 -5.23 18.13 -17.22
CA SER A 632 -6.21 17.16 -16.75
C SER A 632 -6.04 15.80 -17.42
N LEU A 633 -5.84 15.75 -18.75
CA LEU A 633 -5.52 14.52 -19.47
C LEU A 633 -4.24 13.85 -18.95
N LYS A 634 -3.20 14.64 -18.70
CA LYS A 634 -1.95 14.14 -18.11
C LYS A 634 -2.15 13.59 -16.70
N ALA A 635 -2.95 14.26 -15.88
CA ALA A 635 -3.31 13.76 -14.55
C ALA A 635 -4.03 12.40 -14.63
N VAL A 636 -4.88 12.18 -15.64
CA VAL A 636 -5.51 10.88 -15.89
C VAL A 636 -4.44 9.80 -16.17
N PHE A 637 -3.48 10.06 -17.06
CA PHE A 637 -2.38 9.11 -17.31
C PHE A 637 -1.56 8.82 -16.06
N ASP A 638 -1.22 9.85 -15.27
CA ASP A 638 -0.48 9.70 -14.02
C ASP A 638 -1.23 8.86 -12.99
N THR A 639 -2.55 9.06 -12.88
CA THR A 639 -3.39 8.25 -11.98
C THR A 639 -3.49 6.80 -12.45
N LEU A 640 -3.62 6.56 -13.76
CA LEU A 640 -3.64 5.21 -14.33
C LEU A 640 -2.31 4.50 -14.07
N LEU A 641 -1.19 5.19 -14.26
CA LEU A 641 0.16 4.69 -13.98
C LEU A 641 0.34 4.35 -12.49
N SER A 642 -0.15 5.23 -11.61
CA SER A 642 -0.13 4.99 -10.16
C SER A 642 -1.02 3.82 -9.74
N CYS A 643 -2.12 3.55 -10.46
CA CYS A 643 -2.96 2.38 -10.22
C CYS A 643 -2.20 1.10 -10.61
N LEU A 644 -1.64 1.04 -11.83
CA LEU A 644 -0.93 -0.16 -12.30
C LEU A 644 0.31 -0.50 -11.45
N ASN A 645 1.04 0.50 -10.97
CA ASN A 645 2.32 0.26 -10.26
C ASN A 645 2.19 -0.09 -8.78
N HIS A 646 1.12 0.32 -8.09
CA HIS A 646 1.06 0.26 -6.62
C HIS A 646 -0.27 -0.27 -6.06
N PHE A 647 -1.20 -0.75 -6.89
CA PHE A 647 -2.50 -1.18 -6.39
C PHE A 647 -2.33 -2.36 -5.41
N PRO A 648 -2.93 -2.34 -4.21
CA PRO A 648 -2.78 -3.41 -3.23
C PRO A 648 -3.61 -4.66 -3.62
N LEU A 649 -3.41 -5.19 -4.83
CA LEU A 649 -4.17 -6.31 -5.42
C LEU A 649 -4.01 -7.56 -4.56
N PHE A 650 -2.78 -7.86 -4.13
CA PHE A 650 -2.52 -9.05 -3.33
C PHE A 650 -3.11 -8.90 -1.92
N ALA A 651 -3.01 -7.72 -1.31
CA ALA A 651 -3.65 -7.47 -0.01
C ALA A 651 -5.18 -7.56 -0.10
N LEU A 652 -5.78 -7.04 -1.18
CA LEU A 652 -7.21 -7.16 -1.45
C LEU A 652 -7.63 -8.63 -1.62
N MET A 653 -6.87 -9.40 -2.41
CA MET A 653 -7.09 -10.83 -2.59
C MET A 653 -7.01 -11.58 -1.26
N LEU A 654 -6.00 -11.30 -0.44
CA LEU A 654 -5.86 -11.90 0.89
C LEU A 654 -7.02 -11.52 1.80
N ARG A 655 -7.48 -10.26 1.74
CA ARG A 655 -8.63 -9.78 2.51
C ARG A 655 -9.91 -10.55 2.18
N VAL A 656 -10.13 -10.87 0.91
CA VAL A 656 -11.28 -11.65 0.43
C VAL A 656 -11.13 -13.13 0.77
N LYS A 657 -9.93 -13.72 0.59
CA LYS A 657 -9.68 -15.16 0.81
C LYS A 657 -9.65 -15.55 2.28
N ASP A 658 -8.94 -14.78 3.11
CA ASP A 658 -8.79 -15.04 4.54
C ASP A 658 -8.48 -13.73 5.31
N PRO A 659 -9.51 -13.12 5.93
CA PRO A 659 -9.35 -11.82 6.59
C PRO A 659 -8.39 -11.86 7.79
N ARG A 660 -8.15 -13.05 8.38
CA ARG A 660 -7.27 -13.21 9.56
C ARG A 660 -5.78 -13.09 9.22
N ARG A 661 -5.41 -13.04 7.93
CA ARG A 661 -4.02 -12.83 7.47
C ARG A 661 -3.57 -11.37 7.52
N LEU A 662 -4.53 -10.43 7.55
CA LEU A 662 -4.28 -9.00 7.58
C LEU A 662 -4.88 -8.41 8.87
N PRO A 663 -4.23 -8.57 10.03
CA PRO A 663 -4.76 -8.04 11.28
C PRO A 663 -4.71 -6.50 11.29
N GLY A 664 -5.82 -5.91 11.69
CA GLY A 664 -6.03 -4.48 11.91
C GLY A 664 -6.12 -4.10 13.40
N GLY A 665 -6.31 -5.07 14.30
CA GLY A 665 -6.41 -4.87 15.74
C GLY A 665 -7.12 -6.04 16.44
N ILE A 666 -7.48 -5.85 17.72
CA ILE A 666 -8.25 -6.82 18.52
C ILE A 666 -9.53 -6.18 19.07
N ARG A 667 -10.58 -7.00 19.23
CA ARG A 667 -11.85 -6.65 19.87
C ARG A 667 -12.14 -7.63 20.98
N PHE A 668 -12.56 -7.13 22.14
CA PHE A 668 -13.15 -7.93 23.19
C PHE A 668 -14.67 -7.82 23.12
N GLU A 669 -15.36 -8.95 23.03
CA GLU A 669 -16.82 -9.04 23.08
C GLU A 669 -17.22 -9.79 24.35
N LEU A 670 -17.88 -9.13 25.29
CA LEU A 670 -18.47 -9.79 26.45
C LEU A 670 -19.65 -10.64 25.95
N ARG A 671 -19.68 -11.93 26.33
CA ARG A 671 -20.87 -12.76 26.11
C ARG A 671 -21.73 -12.69 27.36
N ASP A 672 -23.02 -12.45 27.18
CA ASP A 672 -23.96 -12.20 28.27
C ASP A 672 -23.94 -13.33 29.31
N THR A 673 -23.84 -12.90 30.56
CA THR A 673 -23.78 -13.74 31.77
C THR A 673 -25.15 -14.28 32.19
N LEU A 674 -26.23 -13.90 31.48
CA LEU A 674 -27.61 -14.25 31.79
C LEU A 674 -27.88 -15.76 31.64
N ASP A 675 -27.32 -16.40 30.60
CA ASP A 675 -27.49 -17.85 30.39
C ASP A 675 -26.77 -18.70 31.46
N TYR A 676 -25.76 -18.16 32.15
CA TYR A 676 -24.98 -18.88 33.16
C TYR A 676 -25.62 -18.81 34.55
N ARG A 677 -26.32 -17.71 34.89
CA ARG A 677 -27.02 -17.55 36.17
C ARG A 677 -28.23 -18.46 36.35
N LEU A 678 -28.92 -18.81 35.27
CA LEU A 678 -30.12 -19.64 35.32
C LEU A 678 -29.84 -21.10 35.74
N ASN A 679 -28.57 -21.56 35.69
CA ASN A 679 -28.18 -22.94 35.97
C ASN A 679 -27.30 -23.14 37.22
N ASN A 680 -27.01 -22.11 38.02
CA ASN A 680 -26.13 -22.22 39.18
C ASN A 680 -26.88 -22.02 40.51
N THR A 681 -27.12 -23.12 41.22
CA THR A 681 -27.58 -23.18 42.62
C THR A 681 -26.43 -23.50 43.60
N SER A 682 -25.16 -23.35 43.20
CA SER A 682 -23.97 -23.67 44.01
C SER A 682 -23.04 -22.46 44.22
N ASN A 683 -22.26 -22.50 45.32
CA ASN A 683 -21.27 -21.51 45.79
C ASN A 683 -20.05 -21.30 44.85
N GLU A 684 -20.24 -21.32 43.52
CA GLU A 684 -19.17 -21.08 42.55
C GLU A 684 -18.88 -19.58 42.39
N PRO A 685 -17.61 -19.17 42.20
CA PRO A 685 -17.26 -17.77 41.97
C PRO A 685 -17.90 -17.26 40.67
N PRO A 686 -18.34 -15.98 40.62
CA PRO A 686 -18.94 -15.40 39.41
C PRO A 686 -17.96 -15.46 38.23
N THR A 687 -18.39 -16.11 37.14
CA THR A 687 -17.62 -16.26 35.90
C THR A 687 -18.10 -15.28 34.83
N SER A 688 -17.18 -14.53 34.24
CA SER A 688 -17.43 -13.69 33.07
C SER A 688 -16.72 -14.27 31.85
N VAL A 689 -17.43 -14.44 30.73
CA VAL A 689 -16.86 -15.00 29.50
C VAL A 689 -16.71 -13.88 28.46
N ILE A 690 -15.46 -13.61 28.09
CA ILE A 690 -15.10 -12.62 27.07
C ILE A 690 -14.53 -13.35 25.86
N TYR A 691 -14.90 -12.91 24.67
CA TYR A 691 -14.37 -13.45 23.43
C TYR A 691 -13.44 -12.43 22.77
N LEU A 692 -12.18 -12.82 22.55
CA LEU A 692 -11.17 -12.03 21.85
C LEU A 692 -11.24 -12.36 20.35
N LYS A 693 -11.67 -11.38 19.54
CA LYS A 693 -11.66 -11.46 18.07
C LYS A 693 -10.56 -10.62 17.47
N SER A 694 -9.94 -11.10 16.39
CA SER A 694 -9.10 -10.26 15.54
C SER A 694 -9.99 -9.41 14.62
N ILE A 695 -9.76 -8.10 14.61
CA ILE A 695 -10.34 -7.19 13.63
C ILE A 695 -9.40 -7.19 12.42
N PRO A 696 -9.88 -7.51 11.23
CA PRO A 696 -9.05 -7.43 10.03
C PRO A 696 -8.85 -5.97 9.55
N LEU A 697 -7.83 -5.75 8.71
CA LEU A 697 -7.47 -4.42 8.21
C LEU A 697 -8.61 -3.77 7.41
N THR A 698 -8.96 -2.53 7.74
CA THR A 698 -10.04 -1.79 7.05
C THR A 698 -9.67 -1.41 5.63
N PHE A 699 -10.65 -1.30 4.73
CA PHE A 699 -10.40 -0.82 3.36
C PHE A 699 -9.76 0.56 3.31
N ARG A 700 -10.23 1.46 4.17
CA ARG A 700 -9.68 2.81 4.27
C ARG A 700 -8.19 2.78 4.63
N ALA A 701 -7.76 1.85 5.48
CA ALA A 701 -6.35 1.68 5.82
C ALA A 701 -5.55 1.08 4.64
N MET A 702 -6.11 0.14 3.88
CA MET A 702 -5.46 -0.42 2.68
C MET A 702 -5.23 0.63 1.59
N PHE A 703 -6.21 1.51 1.35
CA PHE A 703 -6.16 2.57 0.34
C PHE A 703 -5.71 3.94 0.89
N HIS A 704 -5.22 4.00 2.13
CA HIS A 704 -4.90 5.26 2.79
C HIS A 704 -3.93 6.14 1.99
N GLN A 705 -2.95 5.52 1.32
CA GLN A 705 -1.99 6.24 0.49
C GLN A 705 -2.65 6.88 -0.75
N TYR A 706 -3.61 6.20 -1.38
CA TYR A 706 -4.38 6.75 -2.50
C TYR A 706 -5.26 7.93 -2.08
N PHE A 707 -5.92 7.83 -0.92
CA PHE A 707 -6.67 8.95 -0.37
C PHE A 707 -5.76 10.13 -0.01
N GLN A 708 -4.55 9.87 0.51
CA GLN A 708 -3.57 10.93 0.73
C GLN A 708 -3.12 11.60 -0.57
N MET A 709 -2.86 10.82 -1.61
CA MET A 709 -2.49 11.31 -2.93
C MET A 709 -3.61 12.16 -3.56
N GLY A 710 -4.84 11.66 -3.59
CA GLY A 710 -6.00 12.41 -4.08
C GLY A 710 -6.20 13.72 -3.30
N ASN A 711 -6.02 13.69 -1.98
CA ASN A 711 -6.06 14.90 -1.16
C ASN A 711 -4.92 15.88 -1.48
N ARG A 712 -3.71 15.41 -1.82
CA ARG A 712 -2.60 16.28 -2.26
C ARG A 712 -2.88 16.94 -3.60
N ILE A 713 -3.35 16.18 -4.59
CA ILE A 713 -3.75 16.70 -5.91
C ILE A 713 -4.84 17.77 -5.73
N ARG A 714 -5.88 17.44 -4.96
CA ARG A 714 -6.98 18.35 -4.68
C ARG A 714 -6.50 19.62 -3.99
N LYS A 715 -5.65 19.49 -2.97
CA LYS A 715 -5.10 20.65 -2.24
C LYS A 715 -4.28 21.55 -3.15
N HIS A 716 -3.49 21.00 -4.08
CA HIS A 716 -2.64 21.79 -4.97
C HIS A 716 -3.47 22.53 -6.04
N TYR A 717 -4.24 21.79 -6.84
CA TYR A 717 -4.96 22.36 -7.98
C TYR A 717 -6.18 23.19 -7.60
N LEU A 718 -6.84 22.89 -6.47
CA LEU A 718 -7.93 23.71 -5.94
C LEU A 718 -7.47 24.67 -4.83
N SER A 719 -6.17 24.95 -4.73
CA SER A 719 -5.69 25.94 -3.75
C SER A 719 -6.10 27.36 -4.15
N PRO A 720 -6.42 28.23 -3.17
CA PRO A 720 -6.64 29.65 -3.43
C PRO A 720 -5.40 30.31 -4.06
N THR A 721 -4.20 29.80 -3.80
CA THR A 721 -2.96 30.27 -4.42
C THR A 721 -2.93 30.03 -5.92
N VAL A 722 -3.29 28.83 -6.39
CA VAL A 722 -3.35 28.54 -7.84
C VAL A 722 -4.42 29.39 -8.52
N VAL A 723 -5.58 29.57 -7.87
CA VAL A 723 -6.63 30.49 -8.36
C VAL A 723 -6.10 31.92 -8.44
N LEU A 724 -5.38 32.40 -7.42
CA LEU A 724 -4.77 33.73 -7.41
C LEU A 724 -3.66 33.86 -8.47
N CYS A 725 -2.86 32.82 -8.71
CA CYS A 725 -1.88 32.79 -9.79
C CYS A 725 -2.57 32.91 -11.16
N LEU A 726 -3.65 32.18 -11.38
CA LEU A 726 -4.44 32.24 -12.61
C LEU A 726 -5.08 33.64 -12.79
N VAL A 727 -5.63 34.21 -11.73
CA VAL A 727 -6.20 35.58 -11.76
C VAL A 727 -5.13 36.64 -12.02
N THR A 728 -3.91 36.46 -11.51
CA THR A 728 -2.81 37.44 -11.64
C THR A 728 -1.92 37.20 -12.86
N GLY A 729 -2.20 36.18 -13.68
CA GLY A 729 -1.36 35.79 -14.81
C GLY A 729 -0.01 35.20 -14.42
N LYS A 730 0.21 34.91 -13.14
CA LYS A 730 1.42 34.22 -12.67
C LYS A 730 1.37 32.76 -13.11
N PHE A 731 2.53 32.22 -13.43
CA PHE A 731 2.65 30.84 -13.88
C PHE A 731 2.16 29.87 -12.80
N VAL A 732 1.15 29.06 -13.12
CA VAL A 732 0.71 27.96 -12.25
C VAL A 732 1.84 26.94 -12.15
N PRO A 733 2.44 26.74 -10.96
CA PRO A 733 3.55 25.81 -10.82
C PRO A 733 3.06 24.38 -11.10
N PRO A 734 3.71 23.64 -12.03
CA PRO A 734 3.39 22.25 -12.27
C PRO A 734 3.62 21.46 -10.98
N LEU A 735 2.69 20.58 -10.65
CA LEU A 735 2.81 19.76 -9.45
C LEU A 735 4.08 18.91 -9.57
N ASN A 736 5.00 19.08 -8.63
CA ASN A 736 6.30 18.42 -8.69
C ASN A 736 6.10 16.90 -8.74
N ARG A 737 6.57 16.27 -9.82
CA ARG A 737 6.42 14.83 -10.09
C ARG A 737 6.88 14.00 -8.88
N LYS A 738 7.96 14.40 -8.20
CA LYS A 738 8.46 13.74 -6.97
C LYS A 738 7.37 13.55 -5.90
N ASN A 739 6.52 14.56 -5.71
CA ASN A 739 5.47 14.53 -4.68
C ASN A 739 4.27 13.68 -5.10
N LEU A 740 3.90 13.72 -6.39
CA LEU A 740 2.87 12.85 -6.97
C LEU A 740 3.28 11.38 -6.89
N TYR A 741 4.49 11.08 -7.31
CA TYR A 741 4.94 9.70 -7.45
C TYR A 741 5.59 9.14 -6.20
N SER A 742 5.72 9.92 -5.11
CA SER A 742 6.12 9.43 -3.79
C SER A 742 5.35 8.18 -3.33
N LEU A 743 4.12 8.00 -3.82
CA LEU A 743 3.31 6.80 -3.61
C LEU A 743 3.89 5.55 -4.33
N GLN A 744 4.35 5.71 -5.57
CA GLN A 744 4.97 4.64 -6.38
C GLN A 744 6.28 4.15 -5.76
N TYR A 745 7.01 5.02 -5.04
CA TYR A 745 8.24 4.64 -4.33
C TYR A 745 8.00 4.12 -2.90
N SER A 746 6.76 4.09 -2.40
CA SER A 746 6.50 3.72 -0.99
C SER A 746 6.68 2.23 -0.67
N MET A 747 6.81 1.38 -1.70
CA MET A 747 7.19 -0.04 -1.57
C MET A 747 8.69 -0.28 -1.74
N LEU A 748 9.44 0.76 -2.11
CA LEU A 748 10.88 0.70 -2.37
C LEU A 748 11.65 1.34 -1.20
N PRO A 749 12.85 0.84 -0.89
CA PRO A 749 13.67 1.43 0.17
C PRO A 749 14.17 2.82 -0.25
N ALA A 750 14.12 3.79 0.67
CA ALA A 750 14.56 5.16 0.41
C ALA A 750 16.06 5.27 0.06
N ARG A 751 16.88 4.31 0.53
CA ARG A 751 18.28 4.15 0.13
C ARG A 751 18.43 2.83 -0.60
N ARG A 752 19.00 2.87 -1.80
CA ARG A 752 19.35 1.69 -2.59
C ARG A 752 20.39 0.85 -1.84
N ALA A 753 20.23 -0.47 -1.87
CA ALA A 753 21.22 -1.39 -1.29
C ALA A 753 22.51 -1.36 -2.13
N SER A 754 23.67 -1.32 -1.45
CA SER A 754 24.96 -1.31 -2.14
C SER A 754 25.25 -2.66 -2.78
N PHE A 755 26.12 -2.67 -3.80
CA PHE A 755 26.53 -3.90 -4.48
C PHE A 755 27.07 -4.94 -3.48
N ARG A 756 27.92 -4.49 -2.56
CA ARG A 756 28.50 -5.33 -1.50
C ARG A 756 27.44 -5.89 -0.56
N GLN A 757 26.47 -5.08 -0.13
CA GLN A 757 25.37 -5.57 0.71
C GLN A 757 24.55 -6.65 0.02
N MET A 758 24.29 -6.50 -1.28
CA MET A 758 23.56 -7.52 -2.05
C MET A 758 24.38 -8.81 -2.19
N TRP A 759 25.69 -8.69 -2.45
CA TRP A 759 26.60 -9.84 -2.52
C TRP A 759 26.63 -10.61 -1.20
N ASP A 760 26.81 -9.91 -0.09
CA ASP A 760 26.84 -10.51 1.25
C ASP A 760 25.49 -11.17 1.58
N ALA A 761 24.36 -10.51 1.29
CA ALA A 761 23.02 -11.05 1.56
C ALA A 761 22.71 -12.34 0.76
N ILE A 762 23.21 -12.46 -0.47
CA ILE A 762 22.95 -13.63 -1.32
C ILE A 762 23.91 -14.78 -1.00
N THR A 763 25.17 -14.48 -0.68
CA THR A 763 26.20 -15.50 -0.39
C THR A 763 26.09 -16.10 1.02
N THR A 764 25.76 -15.30 2.02
CA THR A 764 25.63 -15.76 3.43
C THR A 764 24.50 -16.77 3.66
N VAL A 765 23.49 -16.79 2.79
CA VAL A 765 22.31 -17.65 2.90
C VAL A 765 22.52 -19.03 2.26
N GLN A 766 23.68 -19.32 1.67
CA GLN A 766 23.99 -20.68 1.23
C GLN A 766 24.27 -21.58 2.44
N PRO A 767 23.42 -22.58 2.74
CA PRO A 767 23.77 -23.54 3.77
C PRO A 767 24.99 -24.31 3.28
N SER A 768 26.08 -24.26 4.03
CA SER A 768 27.12 -25.28 3.99
C SER A 768 26.44 -26.61 4.34
N ARG A 769 25.91 -27.31 3.33
CA ARG A 769 25.54 -28.72 3.49
C ARG A 769 26.86 -29.45 3.65
N LYS A 770 27.24 -29.74 4.91
CA LYS A 770 28.36 -30.63 5.18
C LYS A 770 28.08 -31.96 4.47
N PRO A 771 29.04 -32.53 3.70
CA PRO A 771 28.84 -33.81 3.06
C PRO A 771 28.43 -34.84 4.11
N VAL A 772 27.34 -35.55 3.85
CA VAL A 772 26.88 -36.63 4.73
C VAL A 772 27.95 -37.72 4.68
N PRO A 773 28.55 -38.13 5.81
CA PRO A 773 29.57 -39.17 5.80
C PRO A 773 28.97 -40.47 5.27
N PHE A 774 29.59 -41.03 4.23
CA PHE A 774 29.24 -42.31 3.66
C PHE A 774 29.48 -43.41 4.70
N VAL A 775 28.44 -44.17 5.05
CA VAL A 775 28.53 -45.33 5.94
C VAL A 775 28.25 -46.58 5.12
N MET A 776 29.28 -47.41 4.95
CA MET A 776 29.16 -48.73 4.33
C MET A 776 29.65 -49.76 5.35
N ASN A 777 28.87 -50.82 5.59
CA ASN A 777 29.15 -51.87 6.58
C ASN A 777 29.58 -51.34 7.96
N GLY A 778 28.86 -50.34 8.49
CA GLY A 778 29.10 -49.81 9.84
C GLY A 778 30.39 -48.99 10.01
N LYS A 779 31.17 -48.72 8.95
CA LYS A 779 32.35 -47.85 8.99
C LYS A 779 32.08 -46.51 8.30
N ARG A 780 32.31 -45.41 9.01
CA ARG A 780 32.27 -44.03 8.47
C ARG A 780 33.60 -43.76 7.74
N TYR A 781 33.53 -43.45 6.45
CA TYR A 781 34.69 -42.96 5.69
C TYR A 781 34.66 -41.42 5.62
N PRO A 782 35.75 -40.73 5.99
CA PRO A 782 35.83 -39.28 5.84
C PRO A 782 36.04 -38.91 4.37
N THR A 783 35.15 -38.11 3.81
CA THR A 783 35.33 -37.48 2.50
C THR A 783 35.93 -36.08 2.70
N GLY A 784 37.26 -35.97 2.62
CA GLY A 784 37.97 -34.70 2.64
C GLY A 784 39.49 -34.88 2.63
N ILE A 785 40.17 -34.28 1.66
CA ILE A 785 41.63 -34.16 1.61
C ILE A 785 42.05 -32.97 2.49
N GLY A 786 42.90 -33.22 3.47
CA GLY A 786 43.80 -32.22 4.09
C GLY A 786 43.30 -31.50 5.35
N GLY A 787 44.03 -31.69 6.46
CA GLY A 787 43.91 -30.86 7.67
C GLY A 787 44.00 -31.64 8.98
N GLY A 788 45.11 -32.36 9.20
CA GLY A 788 45.39 -32.99 10.49
C GLY A 788 45.64 -31.94 11.58
N GLY A 789 44.83 -32.00 12.65
CA GLY A 789 44.99 -31.18 13.85
C GLY A 789 44.26 -31.84 15.01
N ARG A 790 44.85 -32.90 15.57
CA ARG A 790 44.42 -33.53 16.83
C ARG A 790 44.77 -32.59 17.98
N THR A 791 43.79 -31.98 18.64
CA THR A 791 43.92 -31.55 20.03
C THR A 791 43.09 -32.48 20.92
N ARG A 792 43.79 -33.42 21.55
CA ARG A 792 43.31 -34.15 22.73
C ARG A 792 43.26 -33.18 23.89
N TYR A 793 42.11 -33.05 24.55
CA TYR A 793 42.08 -32.73 25.97
C TYR A 793 41.54 -33.97 26.71
N HIS A 794 42.37 -34.45 27.62
CA HIS A 794 42.04 -35.44 28.63
C HIS A 794 41.46 -34.70 29.85
N HIS A 795 40.41 -35.31 30.42
CA HIS A 795 39.73 -35.05 31.69
C HIS A 795 38.87 -33.79 31.81
#